data_AF-A0A7X9DGU2-F1
#
_entry.id   AF-A0A7X9DGU2-F1
#
_cell.length_a   1.000
_cell.length_b   1.000
_cell.length_c   1.000
_cell.angle_alpha   90.00
_cell.angle_beta   90.00
_cell.angle_gamma   90.00
#
_symmetry.space_group_name_H-M   'P 1'
#
loop_
_entity.id
_entity.type
_entity.pdbx_description
1 polymer ?
#
loop_
_entity_poly.entity_id
_entity_poly.type
_entity_poly.pdbx_seq_one_letter_code
_entity_poly.pdbx_strand_id
1 'polypeptide(L)'
;METLRKIVPHYDDFERVNTLRWRIINAPQEVCIERARYLTQSMMHHWEKPALTRMSLALEHILNNISVIIRDDELIVGCRTSKLKGAPLFPENKSRWIEGDCDNFDKRLLQKALITQKEKQQLSANILPFWHGKTVEDIFESRLPQDVMEDMDKYIFTMMLEITYGIGHFTMNYSKVLHLGLKGIISHLEQKMHELEVQGEANEKWLLYDAMIRSCKAAIVFAKRYAQKAREMAGKTKRRKRAEELLEIARICEKVPEFPAETFHEAVQSLYFIHLVTQIESGGNSVSIGRIDQILYPFYEKDMKSGRITQDKARELISLLFIKMNEIWNVLEEAYIPGGEGAEGKTTQNVTIGGVDRQGNDVTNELSYIVLDAYADIRTVQPNFSVRISKKTPKEFLIKAVEYARDGVLMHFFNDEIVIETLMKAGHSLEDARDYALVGCVEPNAQGKCFGSTFAVQFSGIKCVEFALSNGVDNIFGYKSGIETGDPSTFHTFDDVWNAYDRQVKHFMNQMARGMEILDKTIAEHVPSPFASVMIDGCIEKGKDVTSGGAVYNSTGVQLIGFANIVDSLYGVKKAVYDQKYCSISELAQWLSDDWQDVEDKRVYFFRKIPKFGNDNDEVDGLGIKVLEHFCDTVSSHKNFRGGT
;
A
#
# COMPACT_ATOMS: atom_id res chain seq x y z
N MET A 1 -19.72 -19.60 -18.76
CA MET A 1 -20.84 -18.66 -18.95
C MET A 1 -22.05 -19.06 -18.11
N GLU A 2 -22.62 -20.25 -18.31
CA GLU A 2 -23.81 -20.71 -17.55
C GLU A 2 -23.56 -20.91 -16.05
N THR A 3 -22.37 -21.38 -15.66
CA THR A 3 -21.95 -21.45 -14.25
C THR A 3 -21.76 -20.06 -13.62
N LEU A 4 -21.27 -19.08 -14.37
CA LEU A 4 -21.08 -17.71 -13.89
C LEU A 4 -22.40 -16.99 -13.66
N ARG A 5 -23.39 -17.20 -14.56
CA ARG A 5 -24.77 -16.73 -14.38
C ARG A 5 -25.43 -17.24 -13.11
N LYS A 6 -25.02 -18.40 -12.60
CA LYS A 6 -25.53 -18.96 -11.33
C LYS A 6 -24.85 -18.41 -10.09
N ILE A 7 -23.67 -17.79 -10.22
CA ILE A 7 -22.79 -17.40 -9.09
C ILE A 7 -22.72 -15.87 -8.95
N VAL A 8 -22.92 -15.11 -10.03
CA VAL A 8 -22.93 -13.64 -10.00
C VAL A 8 -24.38 -13.16 -9.87
N PRO A 9 -24.77 -12.55 -8.73
CA PRO A 9 -26.06 -11.88 -8.62
C PRO A 9 -26.20 -10.87 -9.77
N HIS A 10 -27.37 -10.75 -10.39
CA HIS A 10 -27.64 -9.72 -11.41
C HIS A 10 -26.71 -9.74 -12.66
N TYR A 11 -26.13 -10.90 -13.00
CA TYR A 11 -25.19 -11.04 -14.14
C TYR A 11 -25.71 -10.46 -15.46
N ASP A 12 -26.99 -10.64 -15.76
CA ASP A 12 -27.57 -10.15 -17.02
C ASP A 12 -28.06 -8.69 -16.93
N ASP A 13 -28.06 -8.06 -15.74
CA ASP A 13 -28.57 -6.69 -15.51
C ASP A 13 -27.52 -5.59 -15.79
N PHE A 14 -26.22 -5.92 -15.83
CA PHE A 14 -25.10 -4.97 -16.02
C PHE A 14 -24.14 -5.35 -17.16
N GLU A 15 -24.64 -5.41 -18.39
CA GLU A 15 -23.86 -5.77 -19.60
C GLU A 15 -22.55 -4.96 -19.75
N ARG A 16 -22.58 -3.65 -19.48
CA ARG A 16 -21.40 -2.77 -19.54
C ARG A 16 -20.32 -3.19 -18.53
N VAL A 17 -20.72 -3.40 -17.27
CA VAL A 17 -19.81 -3.76 -16.17
C VAL A 17 -19.14 -5.10 -16.50
N ASN A 18 -19.93 -6.10 -16.92
CA ASN A 18 -19.39 -7.41 -17.28
C ASN A 18 -18.43 -7.35 -18.48
N THR A 19 -18.75 -6.54 -19.49
CA THR A 19 -17.87 -6.35 -20.65
C THR A 19 -16.51 -5.77 -20.22
N LEU A 20 -16.52 -4.71 -19.42
CA LEU A 20 -15.28 -4.05 -18.96
C LEU A 20 -14.50 -4.91 -17.97
N ARG A 21 -15.18 -5.65 -17.10
CA ARG A 21 -14.59 -6.65 -16.20
C ARG A 21 -13.81 -7.71 -16.98
N TRP A 22 -14.42 -8.33 -17.99
CA TRP A 22 -13.72 -9.34 -18.79
C TRP A 22 -12.59 -8.73 -19.64
N ARG A 23 -12.75 -7.48 -20.06
CA ARG A 23 -11.68 -6.75 -20.76
C ARG A 23 -10.43 -6.60 -19.88
N ILE A 24 -10.58 -6.26 -18.60
CA ILE A 24 -9.43 -6.11 -17.69
C ILE A 24 -8.85 -7.46 -17.24
N ILE A 25 -9.69 -8.47 -16.99
CA ILE A 25 -9.24 -9.83 -16.60
C ILE A 25 -8.39 -10.46 -17.70
N ASN A 26 -8.83 -10.31 -18.96
CA ASN A 26 -8.14 -10.91 -20.12
C ASN A 26 -7.05 -9.99 -20.70
N ALA A 27 -6.83 -8.80 -20.13
CA ALA A 27 -5.81 -7.88 -20.61
C ALA A 27 -4.41 -8.45 -20.38
N PRO A 28 -3.50 -8.39 -21.38
CA PRO A 28 -2.11 -8.72 -21.13
C PRO A 28 -1.52 -7.71 -20.13
N GLN A 29 -0.64 -8.21 -19.26
CA GLN A 29 0.21 -7.36 -18.43
C GLN A 29 1.32 -6.77 -19.31
N GLU A 30 1.55 -5.47 -19.21
CA GLU A 30 2.52 -4.75 -20.04
C GLU A 30 3.35 -3.77 -19.20
N VAL A 31 4.60 -3.52 -19.61
CA VAL A 31 5.38 -2.38 -19.10
C VAL A 31 5.02 -1.14 -19.90
N CYS A 32 4.89 0.01 -19.23
CA CYS A 32 4.70 1.31 -19.87
C CYS A 32 5.79 2.29 -19.44
N ILE A 33 6.58 2.76 -20.42
CA ILE A 33 7.73 3.63 -20.14
C ILE A 33 7.40 5.12 -20.18
N GLU A 34 6.15 5.52 -20.46
CA GLU A 34 5.79 6.94 -20.61
C GLU A 34 6.12 7.75 -19.35
N ARG A 35 5.76 7.25 -18.17
CA ARG A 35 6.07 7.91 -16.90
C ARG A 35 7.58 8.12 -16.74
N ALA A 36 8.36 7.04 -16.80
CA ALA A 36 9.82 7.10 -16.65
C ALA A 36 10.46 8.02 -17.69
N ARG A 37 9.97 8.01 -18.94
CA ARG A 37 10.44 8.91 -20.00
C ARG A 37 10.23 10.37 -19.63
N TYR A 38 9.01 10.77 -19.25
CA TYR A 38 8.71 12.17 -18.94
C TYR A 38 9.35 12.62 -17.63
N LEU A 39 9.37 11.75 -16.62
CA LEU A 39 10.14 11.99 -15.40
C LEU A 39 11.61 12.29 -15.73
N THR A 40 12.29 11.40 -16.45
CA THR A 40 13.71 11.59 -16.83
C THR A 40 13.91 12.89 -17.63
N GLN A 41 13.02 13.19 -18.57
CA GLN A 41 13.10 14.44 -19.34
C GLN A 41 13.03 15.67 -18.44
N SER A 42 12.09 15.72 -17.49
CA SER A 42 12.00 16.86 -16.56
C SER A 42 13.23 16.94 -15.67
N MET A 43 13.67 15.80 -15.13
CA MET A 43 14.83 15.71 -14.25
C MET A 43 16.14 16.16 -14.94
N MET A 44 16.35 15.83 -16.21
CA MET A 44 17.51 16.30 -16.98
C MET A 44 17.60 17.83 -17.05
N HIS A 45 16.48 18.56 -17.04
CA HIS A 45 16.46 20.02 -17.11
C HIS A 45 16.49 20.70 -15.73
N HIS A 46 16.17 19.95 -14.67
CA HIS A 46 15.83 20.52 -13.37
C HIS A 46 16.55 19.85 -12.19
N TRP A 47 17.52 18.97 -12.44
CA TRP A 47 18.20 18.19 -11.39
C TRP A 47 18.77 19.06 -10.25
N GLU A 48 19.36 20.19 -10.61
CA GLU A 48 20.00 21.15 -9.68
C GLU A 48 19.00 21.96 -8.83
N LYS A 49 17.69 21.86 -9.10
CA LYS A 49 16.66 22.52 -8.28
C LYS A 49 16.44 21.74 -6.97
N PRO A 50 15.91 22.39 -5.92
CA PRO A 50 15.49 21.70 -4.70
C PRO A 50 14.54 20.53 -5.00
N ALA A 51 14.62 19.46 -4.19
CA ALA A 51 13.90 18.21 -4.42
C ALA A 51 12.38 18.41 -4.60
N LEU A 52 11.74 19.20 -3.72
CA LEU A 52 10.32 19.57 -3.82
C LEU A 52 9.99 20.22 -5.17
N THR A 53 10.85 21.12 -5.65
CA THR A 53 10.64 21.84 -6.92
C THR A 53 10.83 20.91 -8.11
N ARG A 54 11.90 20.11 -8.17
CA ARG A 54 12.12 19.20 -9.31
C ARG A 54 11.09 18.06 -9.35
N MET A 55 10.63 17.54 -8.21
CA MET A 55 9.58 16.51 -8.16
C MET A 55 8.23 17.06 -8.62
N SER A 56 7.83 18.26 -8.18
CA SER A 56 6.58 18.87 -8.65
C SER A 56 6.63 19.27 -10.13
N LEU A 57 7.77 19.77 -10.64
CA LEU A 57 7.98 20.02 -12.07
C LEU A 57 7.97 18.71 -12.89
N ALA A 58 8.47 17.61 -12.32
CA ALA A 58 8.41 16.31 -12.96
C ALA A 58 6.97 15.79 -13.04
N LEU A 59 6.20 15.86 -11.94
CA LEU A 59 4.79 15.48 -11.95
C LEU A 59 4.00 16.33 -12.95
N GLU A 60 4.24 17.65 -12.99
CA GLU A 60 3.65 18.55 -13.99
C GLU A 60 3.97 18.11 -15.42
N HIS A 61 5.24 17.85 -15.71
CA HIS A 61 5.65 17.39 -17.05
C HIS A 61 5.06 16.03 -17.41
N ILE A 62 5.00 15.08 -16.45
CA ILE A 62 4.35 13.78 -16.65
C ILE A 62 2.87 13.98 -16.99
N LEU A 63 2.10 14.66 -16.14
CA LEU A 63 0.66 14.85 -16.30
C LEU A 63 0.27 15.65 -17.54
N ASN A 64 1.15 16.55 -18.01
CA ASN A 64 0.95 17.29 -19.25
C ASN A 64 1.17 16.44 -20.51
N ASN A 65 1.98 15.37 -20.43
CA ASN A 65 2.45 14.65 -21.61
C ASN A 65 2.01 13.19 -21.72
N ILE A 66 1.75 12.49 -20.61
CA ILE A 66 1.27 11.09 -20.65
C ILE A 66 -0.01 10.97 -21.47
N SER A 67 -0.22 9.81 -22.08
CA SER A 67 -1.37 9.54 -22.94
C SER A 67 -2.70 9.70 -22.20
N VAL A 68 -3.67 10.34 -22.87
CA VAL A 68 -5.05 10.47 -22.39
C VAL A 68 -5.95 9.60 -23.26
N ILE A 69 -6.44 8.51 -22.67
CA ILE A 69 -7.20 7.47 -23.36
C ILE A 69 -8.53 7.29 -22.66
N ILE A 70 -9.62 7.38 -23.42
CA ILE A 70 -10.96 6.97 -22.99
C ILE A 70 -11.31 5.75 -23.82
N ARG A 71 -11.49 4.62 -23.15
CA ARG A 71 -11.82 3.35 -23.81
C ARG A 71 -13.32 3.26 -24.07
N ASP A 72 -13.69 2.36 -24.97
CA ASP A 72 -15.10 2.14 -25.28
C ASP A 72 -15.88 1.75 -24.02
N ASP A 73 -17.02 2.39 -23.87
CA ASP A 73 -18.03 2.20 -22.82
C ASP A 73 -17.62 2.63 -21.39
N GLU A 74 -16.42 3.19 -21.18
CA GLU A 74 -16.03 3.82 -19.91
C GLU A 74 -16.93 5.01 -19.56
N LEU A 75 -17.32 5.11 -18.28
CA LEU A 75 -17.98 6.29 -17.68
C LEU A 75 -17.11 6.99 -16.63
N ILE A 76 -16.26 6.22 -15.95
CA ILE A 76 -15.17 6.73 -15.12
C ILE A 76 -13.90 6.63 -15.96
N VAL A 77 -13.20 7.75 -16.13
CA VAL A 77 -12.05 7.88 -17.03
C VAL A 77 -10.79 8.26 -16.28
N GLY A 78 -9.64 8.00 -16.90
CA GLY A 78 -8.33 8.18 -16.29
C GLY A 78 -7.52 6.89 -16.37
N CYS A 79 -6.35 6.94 -16.99
CA CYS A 79 -5.45 5.80 -17.12
C CYS A 79 -4.09 6.18 -16.53
N ARG A 80 -3.49 5.26 -15.78
CA ARG A 80 -2.12 5.43 -15.24
C ARG A 80 -1.07 5.28 -16.33
N THR A 81 -1.38 4.49 -17.34
CA THR A 81 -0.50 4.18 -18.47
C THR A 81 -1.25 4.19 -19.79
N SER A 82 -0.53 4.19 -20.91
CA SER A 82 -1.14 4.03 -22.24
C SER A 82 -1.63 2.61 -22.53
N LYS A 83 -1.33 1.65 -21.64
CA LYS A 83 -1.75 0.24 -21.72
C LYS A 83 -2.94 0.01 -20.80
N LEU A 84 -3.74 -1.04 -21.06
CA LEU A 84 -4.92 -1.32 -20.22
C LEU A 84 -4.53 -1.86 -18.85
N LYS A 85 -3.61 -2.82 -18.80
CA LYS A 85 -3.03 -3.37 -17.57
C LYS A 85 -1.52 -3.15 -17.59
N GLY A 86 -1.14 -1.87 -17.53
CA GLY A 86 0.24 -1.44 -17.68
C GLY A 86 0.90 -1.02 -16.37
N ALA A 87 2.13 -1.47 -16.15
CA ALA A 87 2.98 -0.98 -15.05
C ALA A 87 3.84 0.20 -15.51
N PRO A 88 3.70 1.39 -14.91
CA PRO A 88 4.69 2.44 -15.05
C PRO A 88 5.98 2.07 -14.30
N LEU A 89 7.09 2.71 -14.69
CA LEU A 89 8.40 2.52 -14.06
C LEU A 89 8.79 3.74 -13.22
N PHE A 90 9.51 3.48 -12.11
CA PHE A 90 9.90 4.46 -11.09
C PHE A 90 11.43 4.49 -10.88
N PRO A 91 12.19 4.89 -11.91
CA PRO A 91 13.65 4.82 -11.87
C PRO A 91 14.28 5.77 -10.84
N GLU A 92 13.57 6.77 -10.35
CA GLU A 92 14.04 7.67 -9.29
C GLU A 92 14.25 6.96 -7.95
N ASN A 93 13.52 5.87 -7.72
CA ASN A 93 13.60 5.11 -6.48
C ASN A 93 14.69 4.04 -6.59
N LYS A 94 14.53 3.13 -7.56
CA LYS A 94 15.42 1.98 -7.78
C LYS A 94 15.50 1.64 -9.27
N SER A 95 16.66 1.84 -9.90
CA SER A 95 16.82 1.65 -11.35
C SER A 95 17.59 0.39 -11.75
N ARG A 96 18.43 -0.18 -10.87
CA ARG A 96 19.30 -1.31 -11.22
C ARG A 96 18.51 -2.56 -11.60
N TRP A 97 17.42 -2.86 -10.89
CA TRP A 97 16.57 -4.00 -11.23
C TRP A 97 15.85 -3.80 -12.57
N ILE A 98 15.44 -2.57 -12.91
CA ILE A 98 14.82 -2.24 -14.20
C ILE A 98 15.82 -2.50 -15.34
N GLU A 99 17.08 -2.14 -15.12
CA GLU A 99 18.18 -2.40 -16.06
C GLU A 99 18.44 -3.90 -16.23
N GLY A 100 18.53 -4.65 -15.13
CA GLY A 100 18.69 -6.11 -15.14
C GLY A 100 17.56 -6.85 -15.85
N ASP A 101 16.34 -6.32 -15.78
CA ASP A 101 15.15 -6.95 -16.36
C ASP A 101 14.69 -6.39 -17.70
N CYS A 102 15.38 -5.39 -18.24
CA CYS A 102 15.01 -4.74 -19.50
C CYS A 102 14.78 -5.75 -20.65
N ASP A 103 15.62 -6.79 -20.73
CA ASP A 103 15.50 -7.87 -21.73
C ASP A 103 14.69 -9.09 -21.28
N ASN A 104 14.20 -9.09 -20.04
CA ASN A 104 13.61 -10.25 -19.36
C ASN A 104 12.16 -10.07 -18.90
N PHE A 105 11.61 -8.85 -18.90
CA PHE A 105 10.20 -8.59 -18.52
C PHE A 105 9.20 -9.57 -19.18
N ASP A 106 9.36 -9.86 -20.47
CA ASP A 106 8.48 -10.74 -21.25
C ASP A 106 8.81 -12.25 -21.13
N LYS A 107 9.89 -12.57 -20.41
CA LYS A 107 10.40 -13.92 -20.16
C LYS A 107 10.27 -14.36 -18.71
N ARG A 108 9.93 -13.43 -17.81
CA ARG A 108 9.62 -13.67 -16.40
C ARG A 108 8.65 -14.84 -16.21
N LEU A 109 8.95 -15.73 -15.26
CA LEU A 109 8.08 -16.85 -14.88
C LEU A 109 6.85 -16.35 -14.12
N LEU A 110 7.04 -15.40 -13.21
CA LEU A 110 6.00 -14.72 -12.44
C LEU A 110 5.87 -13.28 -12.91
N GLN A 111 4.65 -12.76 -13.03
CA GLN A 111 4.39 -11.41 -13.56
C GLN A 111 5.06 -11.16 -14.92
N LYS A 112 4.83 -12.04 -15.89
CA LYS A 112 5.25 -11.81 -17.27
C LYS A 112 4.62 -10.51 -17.78
N ALA A 113 5.46 -9.53 -18.10
CA ALA A 113 5.04 -8.22 -18.59
C ALA A 113 5.56 -8.00 -20.01
N LEU A 114 4.66 -7.80 -20.97
CA LEU A 114 5.07 -7.53 -22.34
C LEU A 114 5.68 -6.13 -22.45
N ILE A 115 6.74 -6.02 -23.26
CA ILE A 115 7.42 -4.75 -23.55
C ILE A 115 7.94 -4.80 -24.98
N THR A 116 7.79 -3.71 -25.73
CA THR A 116 8.21 -3.67 -27.14
C THR A 116 9.72 -3.44 -27.28
N GLN A 117 10.32 -3.88 -28.39
CA GLN A 117 11.75 -3.66 -28.65
C GLN A 117 12.15 -2.17 -28.64
N LYS A 118 11.25 -1.30 -29.12
CA LYS A 118 11.45 0.16 -29.10
C LYS A 118 11.49 0.70 -27.67
N GLU A 119 10.64 0.18 -26.80
CA GLU A 119 10.62 0.57 -25.38
C GLU A 119 11.86 0.08 -24.65
N LYS A 120 12.32 -1.16 -24.92
CA LYS A 120 13.59 -1.69 -24.39
C LYS A 120 14.77 -0.79 -24.76
N GLN A 121 14.90 -0.45 -26.05
CA GLN A 121 15.95 0.44 -26.55
C GLN A 121 15.90 1.83 -25.90
N GLN A 122 14.70 2.38 -25.73
CA GLN A 122 14.57 3.69 -25.09
C GLN A 122 14.93 3.64 -23.60
N LEU A 123 14.59 2.57 -22.90
CA LEU A 123 14.97 2.38 -21.51
C LEU A 123 16.49 2.36 -21.36
N SER A 124 17.17 1.48 -22.08
CA SER A 124 18.62 1.30 -21.97
C SER A 124 19.43 2.47 -22.51
N ALA A 125 18.99 3.13 -23.59
CA ALA A 125 19.77 4.18 -24.23
C ALA A 125 19.47 5.60 -23.73
N ASN A 126 18.26 5.87 -23.24
CA ASN A 126 17.82 7.25 -22.97
C ASN A 126 17.30 7.49 -21.55
N ILE A 127 16.83 6.46 -20.84
CA ILE A 127 16.20 6.63 -19.53
C ILE A 127 17.16 6.21 -18.41
N LEU A 128 17.57 4.95 -18.37
CA LEU A 128 18.34 4.37 -17.27
C LEU A 128 19.72 5.02 -17.06
N PRO A 129 20.50 5.37 -18.11
CA PRO A 129 21.83 5.98 -17.93
C PRO A 129 21.81 7.30 -17.15
N PHE A 130 20.71 8.06 -17.20
CA PHE A 130 20.60 9.29 -16.42
C PHE A 130 20.57 9.01 -14.91
N TRP A 131 19.92 7.92 -14.52
CA TRP A 131 19.63 7.57 -13.13
C TRP A 131 20.79 6.93 -12.38
N HIS A 132 21.84 6.47 -13.07
CA HIS A 132 23.04 5.95 -12.44
C HIS A 132 23.62 6.94 -11.43
N GLY A 133 23.73 6.51 -10.16
CA GLY A 133 24.25 7.30 -9.04
C GLY A 133 23.31 8.39 -8.55
N LYS A 134 22.02 8.37 -8.92
CA LYS A 134 21.03 9.41 -8.60
C LYS A 134 19.77 8.88 -7.94
N THR A 135 19.62 7.56 -7.85
CA THR A 135 18.43 6.93 -7.29
C THR A 135 18.44 6.96 -5.77
N VAL A 136 17.27 6.79 -5.14
CA VAL A 136 17.17 6.55 -3.69
C VAL A 136 18.03 5.34 -3.31
N GLU A 137 18.00 4.27 -4.09
CA GLU A 137 18.84 3.08 -3.92
C GLU A 137 20.34 3.42 -3.84
N ASP A 138 20.88 4.11 -4.85
CA ASP A 138 22.32 4.44 -4.91
C ASP A 138 22.75 5.30 -3.70
N ILE A 139 21.92 6.29 -3.35
CA ILE A 139 22.23 7.23 -2.26
C ILE A 139 22.09 6.55 -0.91
N PHE A 140 21.07 5.72 -0.72
CA PHE A 140 20.84 4.94 0.48
C PHE A 140 22.03 4.00 0.74
N GLU A 141 22.46 3.23 -0.26
CA GLU A 141 23.62 2.34 -0.15
C GLU A 141 24.90 3.11 0.20
N SER A 142 25.10 4.30 -0.38
CA SER A 142 26.28 5.12 -0.09
C SER A 142 26.32 5.66 1.35
N ARG A 143 25.18 5.69 2.05
CA ARG A 143 25.03 6.23 3.40
C ARG A 143 24.96 5.14 4.47
N LEU A 144 24.70 3.89 4.07
CA LEU A 144 24.55 2.78 4.99
C LEU A 144 25.87 2.47 5.71
N PRO A 145 25.87 2.37 7.05
CA PRO A 145 26.96 1.78 7.80
C PRO A 145 27.22 0.35 7.33
N GLN A 146 28.50 -0.02 7.23
CA GLN A 146 28.94 -1.35 6.76
C GLN A 146 28.27 -2.49 7.52
N ASP A 147 28.13 -2.37 8.84
CA ASP A 147 27.52 -3.40 9.68
C ASP A 147 26.01 -3.56 9.42
N VAL A 148 25.29 -2.47 9.10
CA VAL A 148 23.87 -2.54 8.72
C VAL A 148 23.72 -3.19 7.35
N MET A 149 24.59 -2.83 6.40
CA MET A 149 24.60 -3.42 5.05
C MET A 149 24.82 -4.94 5.10
N GLU A 150 25.80 -5.39 5.88
CA GLU A 150 26.08 -6.81 6.09
C GLU A 150 24.89 -7.56 6.71
N ASP A 151 24.14 -6.94 7.62
CA ASP A 151 22.95 -7.57 8.21
C ASP A 151 21.74 -7.57 7.28
N MET A 152 21.59 -6.56 6.43
CA MET A 152 20.56 -6.50 5.40
C MET A 152 20.76 -7.61 4.35
N ASP A 153 22.00 -7.87 3.93
CA ASP A 153 22.35 -8.91 2.95
C ASP A 153 22.01 -10.34 3.42
N LYS A 154 21.77 -10.53 4.73
CA LYS A 154 21.35 -11.80 5.31
C LYS A 154 19.85 -12.06 5.20
N TYR A 155 19.05 -11.09 4.76
CA TYR A 155 17.59 -11.18 4.62
C TYR A 155 16.84 -11.57 5.91
N ILE A 156 17.40 -11.24 7.08
CA ILE A 156 16.69 -11.38 8.37
C ILE A 156 15.59 -10.33 8.47
N PHE A 157 15.85 -9.15 7.90
CA PHE A 157 14.85 -8.15 7.63
C PHE A 157 15.04 -7.60 6.21
N THR A 158 13.97 -7.05 5.63
CA THR A 158 14.03 -6.39 4.32
C THR A 158 13.16 -5.15 4.29
N MET A 159 13.61 -4.13 3.57
CA MET A 159 12.97 -2.81 3.41
C MET A 159 12.61 -2.52 1.94
N MET A 160 12.55 -3.56 1.11
CA MET A 160 12.57 -3.46 -0.35
C MET A 160 11.38 -2.71 -0.95
N LEU A 161 10.19 -2.80 -0.36
CA LEU A 161 8.98 -2.21 -0.95
C LEU A 161 9.03 -0.68 -0.98
N GLU A 162 9.45 -0.08 0.14
CA GLU A 162 9.56 1.38 0.25
C GLU A 162 10.70 1.93 -0.62
N ILE A 163 11.80 1.18 -0.75
CA ILE A 163 12.93 1.51 -1.64
C ILE A 163 12.55 1.41 -3.13
N THR A 164 11.76 0.42 -3.52
CA THR A 164 11.57 0.08 -4.95
C THR A 164 10.52 0.95 -5.61
N TYR A 165 9.40 1.20 -4.92
CA TYR A 165 8.24 1.86 -5.51
C TYR A 165 8.02 3.28 -4.96
N GLY A 166 8.74 3.67 -3.91
CA GLY A 166 8.51 4.94 -3.21
C GLY A 166 7.33 4.84 -2.25
N ILE A 167 6.81 5.98 -1.82
CA ILE A 167 5.82 6.02 -0.74
C ILE A 167 4.43 5.57 -1.18
N GLY A 168 3.74 4.89 -0.27
CA GLY A 168 2.37 4.42 -0.38
C GLY A 168 1.81 4.17 1.02
N HIS A 169 0.96 3.17 1.22
CA HIS A 169 0.51 2.77 2.55
C HIS A 169 -0.12 3.90 3.39
N PHE A 170 -1.05 4.64 2.78
CA PHE A 170 -1.87 5.64 3.46
C PHE A 170 -3.29 5.68 2.89
N THR A 171 -4.20 6.30 3.64
CA THR A 171 -5.48 6.78 3.12
C THR A 171 -5.44 8.27 2.92
N MET A 172 -6.22 8.78 1.98
CA MET A 172 -6.28 10.19 1.64
C MET A 172 -7.54 10.86 2.18
N ASN A 173 -7.45 12.15 2.47
CA ASN A 173 -8.60 13.00 2.78
C ASN A 173 -9.35 13.40 1.49
N TYR A 174 -10.01 12.42 0.86
CA TYR A 174 -10.82 12.66 -0.34
C TYR A 174 -11.93 13.68 -0.09
N SER A 175 -12.55 13.64 1.10
CA SER A 175 -13.61 14.56 1.50
C SER A 175 -13.18 16.03 1.34
N LYS A 176 -11.95 16.38 1.70
CA LYS A 176 -11.40 17.73 1.51
C LYS A 176 -11.45 18.18 0.05
N VAL A 177 -11.01 17.34 -0.89
CA VAL A 177 -11.03 17.66 -2.32
C VAL A 177 -12.46 17.71 -2.86
N LEU A 178 -13.31 16.77 -2.46
CA LEU A 178 -14.70 16.71 -2.95
C LEU A 178 -15.50 17.97 -2.57
N HIS A 179 -15.23 18.57 -1.41
CA HIS A 179 -15.96 19.75 -0.92
C HIS A 179 -15.31 21.09 -1.28
N LEU A 180 -13.99 21.16 -1.41
CA LEU A 180 -13.28 22.42 -1.70
C LEU A 180 -12.85 22.55 -3.17
N GLY A 181 -12.68 21.43 -3.87
CA GLY A 181 -11.93 21.36 -5.12
C GLY A 181 -10.44 21.67 -4.91
N LEU A 182 -9.61 21.30 -5.88
CA LEU A 182 -8.18 21.67 -5.87
C LEU A 182 -7.99 23.19 -5.92
N LYS A 183 -8.92 23.93 -6.52
CA LYS A 183 -8.87 25.39 -6.55
C LYS A 183 -8.99 26.02 -5.17
N GLY A 184 -9.91 25.54 -4.33
CA GLY A 184 -10.05 26.01 -2.94
C GLY A 184 -8.79 25.73 -2.12
N ILE A 185 -8.19 24.55 -2.32
CA ILE A 185 -6.93 24.17 -1.67
C ILE A 185 -5.77 25.07 -2.14
N ILE A 186 -5.65 25.32 -3.45
CA ILE A 186 -4.65 26.23 -4.02
C ILE A 186 -4.78 27.62 -3.39
N SER A 187 -6.00 28.18 -3.31
CA SER A 187 -6.21 29.50 -2.70
C SER A 187 -5.79 29.55 -1.23
N HIS A 188 -6.02 28.47 -0.46
CA HIS A 188 -5.54 28.37 0.91
C HIS A 188 -4.00 28.32 1.00
N LEU A 189 -3.35 27.59 0.10
CA LEU A 189 -1.89 27.54 0.02
C LEU A 189 -1.29 28.89 -0.40
N GLU A 190 -1.89 29.57 -1.38
CA GLU A 190 -1.48 30.92 -1.82
C GLU A 190 -1.59 31.93 -0.68
N GLN A 191 -2.64 31.85 0.15
CA GLN A 191 -2.76 32.67 1.36
C GLN A 191 -1.61 32.39 2.34
N LYS A 192 -1.32 31.12 2.63
CA LYS A 192 -0.21 30.74 3.53
C LYS A 192 1.16 31.19 3.00
N MET A 193 1.38 31.11 1.69
CA MET A 193 2.60 31.63 1.07
C MET A 193 2.72 33.14 1.22
N HIS A 194 1.64 33.88 1.00
CA HIS A 194 1.64 35.33 1.18
C HIS A 194 1.96 35.73 2.64
N GLU A 195 1.41 35.01 3.62
CA GLU A 195 1.72 35.20 5.05
C GLU A 195 3.22 35.01 5.35
N LEU A 196 3.87 34.02 4.73
CA LEU A 196 5.32 33.79 4.88
C LEU A 196 6.18 34.86 4.19
N GLU A 197 5.77 35.32 3.01
CA GLU A 197 6.48 36.38 2.28
C GLU A 197 6.47 37.71 3.04
N VAL A 198 5.34 38.06 3.67
CA VAL A 198 5.23 39.23 4.54
C VAL A 198 6.19 39.14 5.74
N GLN A 199 6.49 37.93 6.21
CA GLN A 199 7.44 37.68 7.29
C GLN A 199 8.91 37.71 6.82
N GLY A 200 9.17 37.76 5.50
CA GLY A 200 10.52 37.82 4.93
C GLY A 200 11.27 36.48 4.94
N GLU A 201 10.57 35.36 5.09
CA GLU A 201 11.18 34.04 5.22
C GLU A 201 11.09 33.24 3.90
N ALA A 202 12.15 33.27 3.08
CA ALA A 202 12.33 32.31 2.00
C ALA A 202 12.77 30.95 2.57
N ASN A 203 11.84 30.29 3.27
CA ASN A 203 12.07 29.05 4.02
C ASN A 203 11.54 27.81 3.28
N GLU A 204 11.84 26.62 3.80
CA GLU A 204 11.41 25.32 3.22
C GLU A 204 9.89 25.19 3.08
N LYS A 205 9.10 25.87 3.92
CA LYS A 205 7.63 25.85 3.84
C LYS A 205 7.12 26.51 2.57
N TRP A 206 7.75 27.62 2.15
CA TRP A 206 7.38 28.28 0.90
C TRP A 206 7.62 27.35 -0.30
N LEU A 207 8.77 26.67 -0.34
CA LEU A 207 9.09 25.70 -1.40
C LEU A 207 8.10 24.54 -1.44
N LEU A 208 7.67 24.06 -0.27
CA LEU A 208 6.63 23.03 -0.17
C LEU A 208 5.29 23.52 -0.73
N TYR A 209 4.83 24.70 -0.32
CA TYR A 209 3.55 25.22 -0.79
C TYR A 209 3.56 25.53 -2.29
N ASP A 210 4.66 26.07 -2.84
CA ASP A 210 4.82 26.23 -4.30
C ASP A 210 4.73 24.88 -5.03
N ALA A 211 5.44 23.85 -4.52
CA ALA A 211 5.40 22.51 -5.07
C ALA A 211 4.00 21.89 -5.01
N MET A 212 3.29 22.04 -3.88
CA MET A 212 1.90 21.59 -3.70
C MET A 212 0.94 22.26 -4.70
N ILE A 213 1.05 23.59 -4.86
CA ILE A 213 0.24 24.35 -5.81
C ILE A 213 0.51 23.89 -7.25
N ARG A 214 1.77 23.73 -7.63
CA ARG A 214 2.16 23.25 -8.96
C ARG A 214 1.58 21.86 -9.25
N SER A 215 1.71 20.94 -8.31
CA SER A 215 1.14 19.60 -8.42
C SER A 215 -0.39 19.61 -8.55
N CYS A 216 -1.09 20.46 -7.78
CA CYS A 216 -2.54 20.63 -7.90
C CYS A 216 -2.94 21.19 -9.27
N LYS A 217 -2.23 22.20 -9.77
CA LYS A 217 -2.46 22.79 -11.10
C LYS A 217 -2.24 21.75 -12.21
N ALA A 218 -1.21 20.92 -12.10
CA ALA A 218 -0.96 19.83 -13.04
C ALA A 218 -2.10 18.79 -13.06
N ALA A 219 -2.64 18.41 -11.89
CA ALA A 219 -3.79 17.50 -11.80
C ALA A 219 -5.06 18.09 -12.44
N ILE A 220 -5.29 19.40 -12.30
CA ILE A 220 -6.39 20.11 -12.99
C ILE A 220 -6.21 20.04 -14.51
N VAL A 221 -5.00 20.32 -15.01
CA VAL A 221 -4.70 20.25 -16.45
C VAL A 221 -4.92 18.83 -16.97
N PHE A 222 -4.49 17.81 -16.23
CA PHE A 222 -4.71 16.41 -16.58
C PHE A 222 -6.19 16.07 -16.76
N ALA A 223 -7.05 16.48 -15.82
CA ALA A 223 -8.50 16.28 -15.94
C ALA A 223 -9.09 17.01 -17.17
N LYS A 224 -8.67 18.26 -17.42
CA LYS A 224 -9.11 19.02 -18.60
C LYS A 224 -8.67 18.40 -19.93
N ARG A 225 -7.52 17.70 -19.97
CA ARG A 225 -7.12 16.91 -21.15
C ARG A 225 -8.11 15.76 -21.41
N TYR A 226 -8.64 15.10 -20.36
CA TYR A 226 -9.72 14.12 -20.51
C TYR A 226 -11.03 14.77 -20.99
N ALA A 227 -11.36 15.95 -20.49
CA ALA A 227 -12.54 16.69 -20.94
C ALA A 227 -12.47 16.97 -22.45
N GLN A 228 -11.32 17.45 -22.91
CA GLN A 228 -11.06 17.71 -24.32
C GLN A 228 -11.14 16.43 -25.16
N LYS A 229 -10.49 15.35 -24.71
CA LYS A 229 -10.53 14.05 -25.39
C LYS A 229 -11.95 13.52 -25.54
N ALA A 230 -12.76 13.67 -24.50
CA ALA A 230 -14.16 13.23 -24.50
C ALA A 230 -15.00 14.03 -25.52
N ARG A 231 -14.83 15.36 -25.59
CA ARG A 231 -15.48 16.21 -26.62
C ARG A 231 -15.10 15.79 -28.04
N GLU A 232 -13.83 15.55 -28.29
CA GLU A 232 -13.35 15.10 -29.62
C GLU A 232 -13.95 13.75 -30.01
N MET A 233 -14.06 12.82 -29.07
CA MET A 233 -14.66 11.51 -29.32
C MET A 233 -16.17 11.60 -29.51
N ALA A 234 -16.86 12.48 -28.76
CA ALA A 234 -18.29 12.74 -28.93
C ALA A 234 -18.61 13.25 -30.34
N GLY A 235 -17.77 14.12 -30.91
CA GLY A 235 -17.93 14.62 -32.28
C GLY A 235 -17.68 13.59 -33.39
N LYS A 236 -17.05 12.45 -33.07
CA LYS A 236 -16.68 11.40 -34.04
C LYS A 236 -17.55 10.15 -33.95
N THR A 237 -18.17 9.88 -32.80
CA THR A 237 -18.97 8.66 -32.62
C THR A 237 -20.30 8.74 -33.38
N LYS A 238 -20.71 7.63 -34.00
CA LYS A 238 -22.01 7.49 -34.66
C LYS A 238 -23.12 7.04 -33.69
N ARG A 239 -22.75 6.60 -32.47
CA ARG A 239 -23.69 6.10 -31.45
C ARG A 239 -24.20 7.26 -30.59
N ARG A 240 -25.46 7.68 -30.76
CA ARG A 240 -26.07 8.82 -30.03
C ARG A 240 -25.90 8.71 -28.51
N LYS A 241 -26.26 7.57 -27.91
CA LYS A 241 -26.12 7.33 -26.47
C LYS A 241 -24.66 7.48 -25.99
N ARG A 242 -23.69 7.00 -26.78
CA ARG A 242 -22.27 7.15 -26.44
C ARG A 242 -21.80 8.60 -26.57
N ALA A 243 -22.32 9.37 -27.54
CA ALA A 243 -22.02 10.79 -27.65
C ALA A 243 -22.49 11.55 -26.41
N GLU A 244 -23.70 11.27 -25.93
CA GLU A 244 -24.25 11.85 -24.69
C GLU A 244 -23.38 11.50 -23.48
N GLU A 245 -22.98 10.24 -23.32
CA GLU A 245 -22.06 9.82 -22.26
C GLU A 245 -20.70 10.53 -22.34
N LEU A 246 -20.14 10.69 -23.53
CA LEU A 246 -18.85 11.38 -23.73
C LEU A 246 -18.96 12.89 -23.45
N LEU A 247 -20.09 13.52 -23.80
CA LEU A 247 -20.33 14.91 -23.45
C LEU A 247 -20.50 15.09 -21.93
N GLU A 248 -21.12 14.12 -21.24
CA GLU A 248 -21.20 14.14 -19.79
C GLU A 248 -19.83 13.93 -19.13
N ILE A 249 -19.02 13.00 -19.62
CA ILE A 249 -17.61 12.86 -19.19
C ILE A 249 -16.86 14.17 -19.41
N ALA A 250 -17.06 14.84 -20.54
CA ALA A 250 -16.44 16.12 -20.80
C ALA A 250 -16.83 17.18 -19.78
N ARG A 251 -18.14 17.30 -19.49
CA ARG A 251 -18.67 18.23 -18.49
C ARG A 251 -18.10 17.96 -17.10
N ILE A 252 -18.05 16.70 -16.70
CA ILE A 252 -17.51 16.27 -15.40
C ILE A 252 -16.02 16.60 -15.31
N CYS A 253 -15.21 16.14 -16.26
CA CYS A 253 -13.74 16.33 -16.24
C CYS A 253 -13.31 17.79 -16.43
N GLU A 254 -14.16 18.64 -17.00
CA GLU A 254 -13.93 20.09 -17.05
C GLU A 254 -14.06 20.72 -15.65
N LYS A 255 -14.90 20.14 -14.81
CA LYS A 255 -15.23 20.65 -13.49
C LYS A 255 -14.37 20.05 -12.38
N VAL A 256 -14.32 18.73 -12.27
CA VAL A 256 -13.59 18.02 -11.21
C VAL A 256 -12.25 17.48 -11.72
N PRO A 257 -11.18 17.54 -10.91
CA PRO A 257 -11.15 17.91 -9.47
C PRO A 257 -10.89 19.40 -9.19
N GLU A 258 -10.97 20.31 -10.17
CA GLU A 258 -10.72 21.74 -9.94
C GLU A 258 -11.70 22.35 -8.92
N PHE A 259 -12.99 22.08 -9.11
CA PHE A 259 -14.08 22.60 -8.30
C PHE A 259 -14.74 21.50 -7.44
N PRO A 260 -15.52 21.87 -6.41
CA PRO A 260 -16.29 20.91 -5.62
C PRO A 260 -17.22 20.05 -6.48
N ALA A 261 -17.36 18.78 -6.11
CA ALA A 261 -18.35 17.89 -6.73
C ALA A 261 -19.77 18.33 -6.34
N GLU A 262 -20.73 18.26 -7.26
CA GLU A 262 -22.14 18.57 -7.00
C GLU A 262 -23.08 17.39 -7.23
N THR A 263 -22.60 16.38 -7.97
CA THR A 263 -23.30 15.13 -8.28
C THR A 263 -22.48 13.93 -7.82
N PHE A 264 -23.13 12.77 -7.69
CA PHE A 264 -22.46 11.51 -7.34
C PHE A 264 -21.44 11.08 -8.39
N HIS A 265 -21.74 11.25 -9.69
CA HIS A 265 -20.79 10.91 -10.76
C HIS A 265 -19.55 11.82 -10.73
N GLU A 266 -19.74 13.12 -10.48
CA GLU A 266 -18.61 14.04 -10.23
C GLU A 266 -17.77 13.61 -9.03
N ALA A 267 -18.40 13.18 -7.93
CA ALA A 267 -17.68 12.74 -6.74
C ALA A 267 -16.85 11.47 -7.00
N VAL A 268 -17.42 10.47 -7.68
CA VAL A 268 -16.70 9.25 -8.07
C VAL A 268 -15.52 9.56 -9.00
N GLN A 269 -15.72 10.41 -10.02
CA GLN A 269 -14.66 10.78 -10.96
C GLN A 269 -13.56 11.61 -10.30
N SER A 270 -13.91 12.55 -9.42
CA SER A 270 -12.95 13.36 -8.67
C SER A 270 -12.11 12.50 -7.75
N LEU A 271 -12.75 11.59 -6.98
CA LEU A 271 -12.07 10.64 -6.11
C LEU A 271 -11.08 9.80 -6.91
N TYR A 272 -11.49 9.26 -8.07
CA TYR A 272 -10.61 8.47 -8.91
C TYR A 272 -9.44 9.28 -9.48
N PHE A 273 -9.64 10.53 -9.92
CA PHE A 273 -8.54 11.35 -10.40
C PHE A 273 -7.49 11.62 -9.31
N ILE A 274 -7.91 11.94 -8.09
CA ILE A 274 -6.98 12.13 -6.98
C ILE A 274 -6.23 10.83 -6.68
N HIS A 275 -6.94 9.72 -6.59
CA HIS A 275 -6.35 8.41 -6.36
C HIS A 275 -5.34 8.00 -7.44
N LEU A 276 -5.66 8.29 -8.70
CA LEU A 276 -4.82 7.99 -9.86
C LEU A 276 -3.57 8.87 -9.89
N VAL A 277 -3.71 10.18 -9.69
CA VAL A 277 -2.57 11.12 -9.76
C VAL A 277 -1.57 10.86 -8.64
N THR A 278 -2.03 10.54 -7.42
CA THR A 278 -1.13 10.13 -6.33
C THR A 278 -0.28 8.92 -6.70
N GLN A 279 -0.86 7.94 -7.42
CA GLN A 279 -0.14 6.77 -7.92
C GLN A 279 0.66 7.03 -9.21
N ILE A 280 0.54 8.20 -9.81
CA ILE A 280 1.44 8.66 -10.89
C ILE A 280 2.63 9.40 -10.27
N GLU A 281 2.41 10.18 -9.20
CA GLU A 281 3.47 10.85 -8.44
C GLU A 281 4.45 9.83 -7.85
N SER A 282 3.94 8.89 -7.06
CA SER A 282 4.73 7.81 -6.44
C SER A 282 4.25 6.43 -6.92
N GLY A 283 5.16 5.46 -6.93
CA GLY A 283 4.87 4.09 -7.36
C GLY A 283 4.35 3.20 -6.24
N GLY A 284 4.43 3.66 -4.99
CA GLY A 284 4.15 2.86 -3.80
C GLY A 284 2.77 2.21 -3.80
N ASN A 285 2.72 0.99 -3.27
CA ASN A 285 1.50 0.21 -3.14
C ASN A 285 0.61 0.73 -2.00
N SER A 286 -0.58 0.15 -1.87
CA SER A 286 -1.49 0.36 -0.74
C SER A 286 -2.01 1.80 -0.55
N VAL A 287 -1.96 2.66 -1.58
CA VAL A 287 -2.76 3.90 -1.57
C VAL A 287 -4.22 3.47 -1.53
N SER A 288 -4.90 3.76 -0.43
CA SER A 288 -6.21 3.18 -0.13
C SER A 288 -7.30 4.26 -0.16
N ILE A 289 -8.47 3.91 -0.69
CA ILE A 289 -9.63 4.83 -0.74
C ILE A 289 -10.17 5.07 0.68
N GLY A 290 -10.15 4.03 1.52
CA GLY A 290 -10.72 4.07 2.85
C GLY A 290 -12.25 3.97 2.84
N ARG A 291 -12.93 4.69 3.72
CA ARG A 291 -14.38 4.60 4.00
C ARG A 291 -15.23 5.15 2.86
N ILE A 292 -15.22 4.47 1.72
CA ILE A 292 -15.82 4.96 0.46
C ILE A 292 -17.32 5.25 0.61
N ASP A 293 -18.02 4.43 1.40
CA ASP A 293 -19.43 4.59 1.67
C ASP A 293 -19.67 5.92 2.39
N GLN A 294 -18.86 6.28 3.37
CA GLN A 294 -18.97 7.56 4.08
C GLN A 294 -18.49 8.75 3.25
N ILE A 295 -17.40 8.59 2.47
CA ILE A 295 -16.83 9.65 1.64
C ILE A 295 -17.82 10.10 0.55
N LEU A 296 -18.53 9.15 -0.07
CA LEU A 296 -19.41 9.44 -1.20
C LEU A 296 -20.89 9.59 -0.82
N TYR A 297 -21.30 9.17 0.39
CA TYR A 297 -22.71 9.21 0.81
C TYR A 297 -23.39 10.59 0.67
N PRO A 298 -22.77 11.73 1.04
CA PRO A 298 -23.43 13.03 0.92
C PRO A 298 -23.84 13.38 -0.52
N PHE A 299 -23.05 12.96 -1.51
CA PHE A 299 -23.33 13.19 -2.93
C PHE A 299 -24.39 12.22 -3.46
N TYR A 300 -24.31 10.96 -3.03
CA TYR A 300 -25.31 9.95 -3.34
C TYR A 300 -26.70 10.34 -2.82
N GLU A 301 -26.78 10.68 -1.53
CA GLU A 301 -28.03 11.01 -0.86
C GLU A 301 -28.71 12.23 -1.50
N LYS A 302 -27.92 13.27 -1.82
CA LYS A 302 -28.40 14.48 -2.52
C LYS A 302 -28.96 14.17 -3.91
N ASP A 303 -28.29 13.31 -4.68
CA ASP A 303 -28.74 12.95 -6.02
C ASP A 303 -29.95 12.01 -6.01
N MET A 304 -30.03 11.08 -5.06
CA MET A 304 -31.22 10.26 -4.83
C MET A 304 -32.42 11.12 -4.47
N LYS A 305 -32.28 12.04 -3.51
CA LYS A 305 -33.38 12.96 -3.10
C LYS A 305 -33.88 13.86 -4.22
N SER A 306 -33.01 14.22 -5.17
CA SER A 306 -33.36 15.06 -6.32
C SER A 306 -33.76 14.28 -7.57
N GLY A 307 -33.78 12.95 -7.52
CA GLY A 307 -34.09 12.09 -8.66
C GLY A 307 -33.06 12.13 -9.79
N ARG A 308 -31.83 12.60 -9.50
CA ARG A 308 -30.73 12.66 -10.49
C ARG A 308 -30.11 11.31 -10.77
N ILE A 309 -30.16 10.39 -9.82
CA ILE A 309 -29.58 9.06 -9.93
C ILE A 309 -30.54 8.00 -9.38
N THR A 310 -30.34 6.75 -9.80
CA THR A 310 -30.99 5.56 -9.23
C THR A 310 -29.96 4.71 -8.50
N GLN A 311 -30.40 3.79 -7.63
CA GLN A 311 -29.50 2.81 -6.99
C GLN A 311 -28.68 2.02 -8.02
N ASP A 312 -29.30 1.54 -9.09
CA ASP A 312 -28.61 0.80 -10.16
C ASP A 312 -27.53 1.63 -10.83
N LYS A 313 -27.81 2.92 -11.08
CA LYS A 313 -26.82 3.80 -11.69
C LYS A 313 -25.65 4.09 -10.73
N ALA A 314 -25.92 4.22 -9.44
CA ALA A 314 -24.86 4.35 -8.44
C ALA A 314 -24.00 3.08 -8.37
N ARG A 315 -24.64 1.90 -8.34
CA ARG A 315 -23.97 0.58 -8.39
C ARG A 315 -23.12 0.40 -9.64
N GLU A 316 -23.60 0.84 -10.81
CA GLU A 316 -22.82 0.82 -12.06
C GLU A 316 -21.56 1.70 -11.93
N LEU A 317 -21.68 2.94 -11.43
CA LEU A 317 -20.55 3.85 -11.28
C LEU A 317 -19.50 3.32 -10.29
N ILE A 318 -19.90 2.75 -9.16
CA ILE A 318 -18.98 2.12 -8.20
C ILE A 318 -18.32 0.88 -8.80
N SER A 319 -19.07 0.04 -9.51
CA SER A 319 -18.50 -1.13 -10.20
C SER A 319 -17.45 -0.72 -11.23
N LEU A 320 -17.70 0.36 -11.98
CA LEU A 320 -16.75 0.91 -12.94
C LEU A 320 -15.52 1.51 -12.26
N LEU A 321 -15.68 2.21 -11.13
CA LEU A 321 -14.55 2.69 -10.31
C LEU A 321 -13.64 1.52 -9.92
N PHE A 322 -14.21 0.43 -9.40
CA PHE A 322 -13.43 -0.75 -9.01
C PHE A 322 -12.74 -1.42 -10.19
N ILE A 323 -13.39 -1.49 -11.36
CA ILE A 323 -12.74 -1.96 -12.59
C ILE A 323 -11.55 -1.04 -12.95
N LYS A 324 -11.69 0.29 -12.82
CA LYS A 324 -10.58 1.22 -13.04
C LYS A 324 -9.42 1.01 -12.07
N MET A 325 -9.69 0.69 -10.80
CA MET A 325 -8.65 0.32 -9.83
C MET A 325 -7.86 -0.94 -10.23
N ASN A 326 -8.49 -1.88 -10.96
CA ASN A 326 -7.79 -3.06 -11.50
C ASN A 326 -6.86 -2.74 -12.67
N GLU A 327 -6.96 -1.55 -13.29
CA GLU A 327 -5.99 -1.09 -14.29
C GLU A 327 -4.68 -0.61 -13.66
N ILE A 328 -4.71 -0.30 -12.36
CA ILE A 328 -3.54 0.12 -11.61
C ILE A 328 -2.78 -1.12 -11.18
N TRP A 329 -1.67 -1.35 -11.87
CA TRP A 329 -0.83 -2.53 -11.74
C TRP A 329 0.63 -2.13 -11.63
N ASN A 330 1.41 -2.87 -10.84
CA ASN A 330 2.85 -2.71 -10.71
C ASN A 330 3.54 -4.01 -11.13
N VAL A 331 4.71 -3.87 -11.75
CA VAL A 331 5.62 -5.00 -11.98
C VAL A 331 6.61 -5.03 -10.82
N LEU A 332 6.60 -6.14 -10.08
CA LEU A 332 7.28 -6.31 -8.80
C LEU A 332 8.66 -6.94 -9.00
N GLU A 333 9.71 -6.36 -8.44
CA GLU A 333 11.06 -6.96 -8.42
C GLU A 333 11.05 -8.20 -7.54
N GLU A 334 10.45 -8.05 -6.36
CA GLU A 334 10.34 -9.03 -5.30
C GLU A 334 9.38 -10.19 -5.62
N ALA A 335 8.78 -10.24 -6.81
CA ALA A 335 7.91 -11.35 -7.24
C ALA A 335 8.58 -12.73 -7.10
N TYR A 336 9.92 -12.78 -7.04
CA TYR A 336 10.74 -13.98 -6.89
C TYR A 336 11.38 -14.15 -5.50
N ILE A 337 11.19 -13.18 -4.60
CA ILE A 337 11.81 -13.18 -3.28
C ILE A 337 10.80 -13.72 -2.26
N PRO A 338 11.19 -14.64 -1.36
CA PRO A 338 10.35 -15.03 -0.23
C PRO A 338 9.87 -13.79 0.55
N GLY A 339 8.54 -13.63 0.68
CA GLY A 339 7.94 -12.46 1.31
C GLY A 339 7.52 -11.34 0.34
N GLY A 340 7.86 -11.41 -0.96
CA GLY A 340 7.41 -10.41 -1.93
C GLY A 340 5.88 -10.31 -2.05
N GLU A 341 5.37 -9.13 -2.40
CA GLU A 341 3.96 -8.96 -2.74
C GLU A 341 3.65 -9.89 -3.94
N GLY A 342 2.67 -10.79 -3.77
CA GLY A 342 2.54 -12.00 -4.58
C GLY A 342 2.53 -11.84 -6.11
N ALA A 343 2.55 -12.97 -6.81
CA ALA A 343 2.76 -13.08 -8.26
C ALA A 343 1.76 -12.34 -9.18
N GLU A 344 0.78 -11.62 -8.65
CA GLU A 344 -0.24 -10.90 -9.43
C GLU A 344 0.09 -9.42 -9.68
N GLY A 345 0.99 -8.78 -8.91
CA GLY A 345 1.41 -7.37 -9.09
C GLY A 345 0.33 -6.36 -8.71
N LYS A 346 -0.56 -6.78 -7.80
CA LYS A 346 -1.71 -6.03 -7.34
C LYS A 346 -1.24 -4.95 -6.35
N THR A 347 -1.69 -3.70 -6.47
CA THR A 347 -1.23 -2.58 -5.64
C THR A 347 -2.01 -2.40 -4.32
N THR A 348 -2.70 -3.47 -3.86
CA THR A 348 -3.41 -3.54 -2.56
C THR A 348 -4.27 -2.31 -2.18
N GLN A 349 -5.03 -1.76 -3.13
CA GLN A 349 -5.85 -0.55 -2.91
C GLN A 349 -7.08 -0.90 -2.06
N ASN A 350 -7.09 -0.51 -0.78
CA ASN A 350 -8.16 -0.90 0.15
C ASN A 350 -9.37 0.05 0.12
N VAL A 351 -10.55 -0.55 0.16
CA VAL A 351 -11.85 0.09 0.33
C VAL A 351 -12.48 -0.45 1.60
N THR A 352 -12.94 0.44 2.46
CA THR A 352 -13.59 0.13 3.75
C THR A 352 -15.06 0.55 3.70
N ILE A 353 -15.94 -0.24 4.30
CA ILE A 353 -17.35 0.12 4.52
C ILE A 353 -17.82 -0.23 5.94
N GLY A 354 -18.91 0.40 6.39
CA GLY A 354 -19.51 0.17 7.70
C GLY A 354 -18.72 0.78 8.86
N GLY A 355 -18.85 0.18 10.04
CA GLY A 355 -18.23 0.65 11.29
C GLY A 355 -19.04 1.76 11.98
N VAL A 356 -18.34 2.63 12.71
CA VAL A 356 -18.97 3.69 13.53
C VAL A 356 -18.54 5.11 13.14
N ASP A 357 -19.34 6.11 13.51
CA ASP A 357 -19.00 7.53 13.43
C ASP A 357 -18.05 7.96 14.56
N ARG A 358 -17.64 9.24 14.57
CA ARG A 358 -16.81 9.84 15.62
C ARG A 358 -17.45 9.74 17.01
N GLN A 359 -18.79 9.63 17.09
CA GLN A 359 -19.56 9.48 18.33
C GLN A 359 -19.74 8.01 18.75
N GLY A 360 -19.36 7.06 17.91
CA GLY A 360 -19.48 5.62 18.15
C GLY A 360 -20.84 5.03 17.78
N ASN A 361 -21.64 5.68 16.94
CA ASN A 361 -22.89 5.14 16.39
C ASN A 361 -22.62 4.42 15.07
N ASP A 362 -23.41 3.39 14.76
CA ASP A 362 -23.32 2.71 13.46
C ASP A 362 -23.59 3.69 12.30
N VAL A 363 -22.82 3.55 11.22
CA VAL A 363 -22.94 4.41 10.02
C VAL A 363 -23.31 3.62 8.76
N THR A 364 -23.82 2.41 8.93
CA THR A 364 -24.30 1.61 7.80
C THR A 364 -25.43 2.36 7.11
N ASN A 365 -25.27 2.61 5.82
CA ASN A 365 -26.23 3.36 5.02
C ASN A 365 -26.50 2.64 3.69
N GLU A 366 -27.40 3.19 2.88
CA GLU A 366 -27.78 2.60 1.58
C GLU A 366 -26.57 2.43 0.64
N LEU A 367 -25.61 3.36 0.68
CA LEU A 367 -24.40 3.25 -0.12
C LEU A 367 -23.46 2.15 0.39
N SER A 368 -23.45 1.83 1.69
CA SER A 368 -22.71 0.67 2.21
C SER A 368 -23.18 -0.64 1.54
N TYR A 369 -24.48 -0.81 1.33
CA TYR A 369 -25.02 -1.98 0.61
C TYR A 369 -24.69 -1.94 -0.88
N ILE A 370 -24.83 -0.78 -1.53
CA ILE A 370 -24.53 -0.62 -2.97
C ILE A 370 -23.06 -0.90 -3.26
N VAL A 371 -22.15 -0.44 -2.40
CA VAL A 371 -20.70 -0.66 -2.55
C VAL A 371 -20.36 -2.14 -2.35
N LEU A 372 -20.95 -2.79 -1.34
CA LEU A 372 -20.80 -4.23 -1.12
C LEU A 372 -21.29 -5.05 -2.32
N ASP A 373 -22.44 -4.68 -2.85
CA ASP A 373 -23.05 -5.30 -4.03
C ASP A 373 -22.21 -5.11 -5.29
N ALA A 374 -21.73 -3.89 -5.55
CA ALA A 374 -20.85 -3.60 -6.69
C ALA A 374 -19.56 -4.43 -6.67
N TYR A 375 -18.98 -4.65 -5.48
CA TYR A 375 -17.80 -5.50 -5.35
C TYR A 375 -18.12 -6.99 -5.60
N ALA A 376 -19.26 -7.46 -5.08
CA ALA A 376 -19.75 -8.82 -5.32
C ALA A 376 -20.08 -9.10 -6.80
N ASP A 377 -20.45 -8.08 -7.58
CA ASP A 377 -20.71 -8.22 -9.02
C ASP A 377 -19.43 -8.41 -9.83
N ILE A 378 -18.42 -7.59 -9.55
CA ILE A 378 -17.19 -7.58 -10.33
C ILE A 378 -16.29 -8.78 -10.02
N ARG A 379 -16.31 -9.31 -8.79
CA ARG A 379 -15.49 -10.45 -8.32
C ARG A 379 -14.06 -10.43 -8.88
N THR A 380 -13.40 -9.29 -8.72
CA THR A 380 -12.01 -9.06 -9.08
C THR A 380 -11.13 -9.09 -7.83
N VAL A 381 -9.81 -9.19 -8.01
CA VAL A 381 -8.87 -9.23 -6.87
C VAL A 381 -8.66 -7.83 -6.25
N GLN A 382 -8.88 -6.77 -7.01
CA GLN A 382 -8.91 -5.38 -6.54
C GLN A 382 -10.34 -4.82 -6.60
N PRO A 383 -10.72 -3.86 -5.74
CA PRO A 383 -9.97 -3.42 -4.55
C PRO A 383 -9.81 -4.54 -3.51
N ASN A 384 -8.87 -4.36 -2.57
CA ASN A 384 -8.96 -5.06 -1.28
C ASN A 384 -10.20 -4.52 -0.55
N PHE A 385 -11.04 -5.39 0.00
CA PHE A 385 -12.35 -4.99 0.51
C PHE A 385 -12.51 -5.30 1.99
N SER A 386 -12.78 -4.27 2.79
CA SER A 386 -12.82 -4.36 4.25
C SER A 386 -14.21 -3.97 4.77
N VAL A 387 -14.76 -4.83 5.63
CA VAL A 387 -16.02 -4.59 6.34
C VAL A 387 -15.71 -4.40 7.82
N ARG A 388 -16.02 -3.21 8.33
CA ARG A 388 -15.92 -2.88 9.75
C ARG A 388 -17.15 -3.38 10.50
N ILE A 389 -16.94 -4.13 11.57
CA ILE A 389 -17.97 -4.73 12.40
C ILE A 389 -17.81 -4.23 13.84
N SER A 390 -18.93 -3.82 14.43
CA SER A 390 -19.05 -3.52 15.86
C SER A 390 -20.26 -4.23 16.44
N LYS A 391 -20.44 -4.16 17.77
CA LYS A 391 -21.69 -4.59 18.44
C LYS A 391 -22.95 -3.87 17.94
N LYS A 392 -22.81 -2.70 17.29
CA LYS A 392 -23.93 -1.91 16.76
C LYS A 392 -24.23 -2.19 15.28
N THR A 393 -23.41 -3.00 14.61
CA THR A 393 -23.59 -3.29 13.19
C THR A 393 -24.94 -3.96 12.93
N PRO A 394 -25.75 -3.46 11.96
CA PRO A 394 -27.01 -4.06 11.58
C PRO A 394 -26.81 -5.53 11.18
N LYS A 395 -27.61 -6.42 11.78
CA LYS A 395 -27.53 -7.86 11.52
C LYS A 395 -27.66 -8.18 10.03
N GLU A 396 -28.56 -7.51 9.33
CA GLU A 396 -28.81 -7.73 7.90
C GLU A 396 -27.59 -7.41 7.03
N PHE A 397 -26.87 -6.32 7.34
CA PHE A 397 -25.64 -5.95 6.65
C PHE A 397 -24.53 -6.99 6.87
N LEU A 398 -24.34 -7.43 8.12
CA LEU A 398 -23.37 -8.49 8.45
C LEU A 398 -23.70 -9.80 7.74
N ILE A 399 -24.96 -10.24 7.78
CA ILE A 399 -25.39 -11.47 7.10
C ILE A 399 -25.13 -11.38 5.60
N LYS A 400 -25.44 -10.26 4.96
CA LYS A 400 -25.19 -10.07 3.52
C LYS A 400 -23.69 -10.16 3.18
N ALA A 401 -22.83 -9.52 3.96
CA ALA A 401 -21.38 -9.62 3.76
C ALA A 401 -20.88 -11.07 3.91
N VAL A 402 -21.37 -11.80 4.93
CA VAL A 402 -21.05 -13.22 5.13
C VAL A 402 -21.55 -14.10 3.98
N GLU A 403 -22.72 -13.83 3.42
CA GLU A 403 -23.23 -14.55 2.25
C GLU A 403 -22.32 -14.38 1.03
N TYR A 404 -21.83 -13.17 0.77
CA TYR A 404 -20.86 -12.94 -0.30
C TYR A 404 -19.50 -13.58 -0.02
N ALA A 405 -19.03 -13.55 1.24
CA ALA A 405 -17.81 -14.26 1.62
C ALA A 405 -17.94 -15.77 1.38
N ARG A 406 -19.08 -16.36 1.76
CA ARG A 406 -19.41 -17.78 1.49
C ARG A 406 -19.37 -18.08 0.00
N ASP A 407 -19.81 -17.13 -0.83
CA ASP A 407 -19.83 -17.29 -2.28
C ASP A 407 -18.46 -17.00 -2.93
N GLY A 408 -17.40 -16.80 -2.16
CA GLY A 408 -16.02 -16.63 -2.64
C GLY A 408 -15.66 -15.20 -3.06
N VAL A 409 -16.41 -14.19 -2.60
CA VAL A 409 -16.02 -12.78 -2.73
C VAL A 409 -14.95 -12.48 -1.67
N LEU A 410 -13.81 -11.93 -2.09
CA LEU A 410 -12.64 -11.72 -1.21
C LEU A 410 -12.85 -10.53 -0.28
N MET A 411 -12.97 -10.75 1.02
CA MET A 411 -13.16 -9.65 1.98
C MET A 411 -12.48 -9.89 3.31
N HIS A 412 -12.21 -8.79 4.00
CA HIS A 412 -11.65 -8.75 5.34
C HIS A 412 -12.69 -8.23 6.32
N PHE A 413 -12.78 -8.85 7.49
CA PHE A 413 -13.68 -8.43 8.57
C PHE A 413 -12.86 -7.85 9.73
N PHE A 414 -13.19 -6.64 10.16
CA PHE A 414 -12.46 -5.95 11.22
C PHE A 414 -13.34 -5.71 12.44
N ASN A 415 -12.81 -6.01 13.61
CA ASN A 415 -13.45 -5.79 14.90
C ASN A 415 -13.15 -4.36 15.39
N ASP A 416 -14.15 -3.49 15.31
CA ASP A 416 -14.04 -2.07 15.68
C ASP A 416 -13.59 -1.91 17.14
N GLU A 417 -14.12 -2.71 18.08
CA GLU A 417 -13.78 -2.58 19.50
C GLU A 417 -12.27 -2.73 19.75
N ILE A 418 -11.62 -3.73 19.13
CA ILE A 418 -10.20 -4.01 19.32
C ILE A 418 -9.32 -3.02 18.53
N VAL A 419 -9.72 -2.68 17.30
CA VAL A 419 -8.94 -1.78 16.45
C VAL A 419 -8.93 -0.35 17.03
N ILE A 420 -10.09 0.14 17.49
CA ILE A 420 -10.20 1.47 18.10
C ILE A 420 -9.33 1.53 19.36
N GLU A 421 -9.40 0.51 20.22
CA GLU A 421 -8.57 0.45 21.43
C GLU A 421 -7.08 0.46 21.10
N THR A 422 -6.66 -0.32 20.11
CA THR A 422 -5.25 -0.40 19.67
C THR A 422 -4.76 0.94 19.11
N LEU A 423 -5.54 1.61 18.27
CA LEU A 423 -5.18 2.92 17.73
C LEU A 423 -5.05 3.98 18.84
N MET A 424 -5.94 3.94 19.83
CA MET A 424 -5.85 4.84 20.99
C MET A 424 -4.59 4.57 21.81
N LYS A 425 -4.22 3.30 22.04
CA LYS A 425 -2.95 2.94 22.68
C LYS A 425 -1.74 3.45 21.89
N ALA A 426 -1.85 3.46 20.56
CA ALA A 426 -0.86 4.05 19.66
C ALA A 426 -0.91 5.61 19.58
N GLY A 427 -1.66 6.28 20.46
CA GLY A 427 -1.67 7.75 20.56
C GLY A 427 -2.68 8.47 19.67
N HIS A 428 -3.56 7.75 18.98
CA HIS A 428 -4.63 8.37 18.20
C HIS A 428 -5.72 8.95 19.13
N SER A 429 -6.35 10.04 18.71
CA SER A 429 -7.55 10.53 19.40
C SER A 429 -8.68 9.51 19.24
N LEU A 430 -9.59 9.42 20.22
CA LEU A 430 -10.74 8.51 20.12
C LEU A 430 -11.56 8.74 18.84
N GLU A 431 -11.72 10.00 18.45
CA GLU A 431 -12.51 10.34 17.27
C GLU A 431 -11.84 9.89 15.97
N ASP A 432 -10.52 10.03 15.87
CA ASP A 432 -9.77 9.59 14.69
C ASP A 432 -9.56 8.07 14.70
N ALA A 433 -9.44 7.45 15.88
CA ALA A 433 -9.46 6.00 16.03
C ALA A 433 -10.81 5.41 15.61
N ARG A 434 -11.94 6.07 15.90
CA ARG A 434 -13.28 5.65 15.42
C ARG A 434 -13.45 5.83 13.92
N ASP A 435 -12.84 6.86 13.35
CA ASP A 435 -12.89 7.15 11.92
C ASP A 435 -11.79 6.43 11.11
N TYR A 436 -11.27 5.33 11.65
CA TYR A 436 -10.22 4.58 10.97
C TYR A 436 -10.70 3.95 9.67
N ALA A 437 -9.76 3.79 8.76
CA ALA A 437 -9.87 3.01 7.54
C ALA A 437 -8.71 2.03 7.46
N LEU A 438 -8.83 1.05 6.57
CA LEU A 438 -7.76 0.09 6.33
C LEU A 438 -6.89 0.57 5.18
N VAL A 439 -5.60 0.33 5.33
CA VAL A 439 -4.57 0.53 4.33
C VAL A 439 -4.07 -0.82 3.88
N GLY A 440 -3.90 -1.02 2.58
CA GLY A 440 -3.24 -2.22 2.08
C GLY A 440 -4.02 -3.49 2.41
N CYS A 441 -3.40 -4.35 3.20
CA CYS A 441 -3.93 -5.66 3.57
C CYS A 441 -4.87 -5.54 4.78
N VAL A 442 -4.31 -5.19 5.95
CA VAL A 442 -4.96 -5.27 7.25
C VAL A 442 -4.63 -4.12 8.19
N GLU A 443 -3.96 -3.07 7.72
CA GLU A 443 -3.35 -2.07 8.59
C GLU A 443 -4.31 -0.91 8.87
N PRO A 444 -4.81 -0.74 10.11
CA PRO A 444 -5.76 0.31 10.43
C PRO A 444 -5.05 1.64 10.64
N ASN A 445 -5.59 2.70 10.06
CA ASN A 445 -5.04 4.05 10.18
C ASN A 445 -6.16 5.09 10.29
N ALA A 446 -5.89 6.19 10.99
CA ALA A 446 -6.78 7.35 10.98
C ALA A 446 -6.90 7.91 9.56
N GLN A 447 -8.12 7.92 9.03
CA GLN A 447 -8.37 8.23 7.63
C GLN A 447 -7.85 9.62 7.25
N GLY A 448 -7.01 9.69 6.22
CA GLY A 448 -6.51 10.97 5.68
C GLY A 448 -5.57 11.75 6.62
N LYS A 449 -5.11 11.14 7.71
CA LYS A 449 -4.32 11.79 8.77
C LYS A 449 -3.02 11.08 9.10
N CYS A 450 -2.83 9.87 8.60
CA CYS A 450 -1.72 9.00 8.97
C CYS A 450 -0.84 8.69 7.74
N PHE A 451 0.47 8.78 7.94
CA PHE A 451 1.45 8.13 7.09
C PHE A 451 2.20 7.08 7.91
N GLY A 452 1.74 5.83 7.80
CA GLY A 452 2.19 4.76 8.68
C GLY A 452 3.27 3.85 8.12
N SER A 453 3.62 4.02 6.82
CA SER A 453 4.42 3.07 6.03
C SER A 453 4.25 1.63 6.51
N THR A 454 3.01 1.14 6.43
CA THR A 454 2.54 0.06 7.30
C THR A 454 3.12 -1.31 6.96
N PHE A 455 3.84 -1.41 5.85
CA PHE A 455 4.55 -2.60 5.40
C PHE A 455 5.99 -2.26 4.99
N ALA A 456 6.60 -1.28 5.67
CA ALA A 456 7.97 -0.84 5.42
C ALA A 456 8.98 -1.98 5.53
N VAL A 457 8.78 -2.84 6.55
CA VAL A 457 9.74 -3.89 6.90
C VAL A 457 9.07 -5.23 7.09
N GLN A 458 9.72 -6.28 6.57
CA GLN A 458 9.45 -7.66 6.96
C GLN A 458 10.57 -8.17 7.83
N PHE A 459 10.24 -8.76 8.97
CA PHE A 459 11.20 -9.26 9.95
C PHE A 459 11.02 -10.76 10.19
N SER A 460 12.05 -11.55 9.89
CA SER A 460 12.05 -13.00 10.06
C SER A 460 12.44 -13.39 11.49
N GLY A 461 11.47 -13.41 12.39
CA GLY A 461 11.73 -13.78 13.79
C GLY A 461 12.13 -15.25 13.97
N ILE A 462 11.78 -16.13 13.02
CA ILE A 462 12.17 -17.54 13.09
C ILE A 462 13.68 -17.75 12.93
N LYS A 463 14.36 -16.92 12.12
CA LYS A 463 15.83 -16.98 12.00
C LYS A 463 16.52 -16.62 13.31
N CYS A 464 15.95 -15.75 14.13
CA CYS A 464 16.47 -15.45 15.46
C CYS A 464 16.40 -16.65 16.41
N VAL A 465 15.39 -17.54 16.26
CA VAL A 465 15.32 -18.80 17.02
C VAL A 465 16.44 -19.73 16.58
N GLU A 466 16.65 -19.88 15.27
CA GLU A 466 17.76 -20.67 14.72
C GLU A 466 19.11 -20.18 15.27
N PHE A 467 19.38 -18.88 15.17
CA PHE A 467 20.64 -18.28 15.63
C PHE A 467 20.84 -18.38 17.15
N ALA A 468 19.77 -18.42 17.94
CA ALA A 468 19.88 -18.70 19.37
C ALA A 468 20.32 -20.14 19.64
N LEU A 469 19.88 -21.10 18.80
CA LEU A 469 20.19 -22.53 18.93
C LEU A 469 21.49 -22.94 18.21
N SER A 470 22.12 -22.05 17.44
CA SER A 470 23.33 -22.32 16.67
C SER A 470 24.48 -21.36 16.98
N ASN A 471 24.36 -20.55 18.05
CA ASN A 471 25.30 -19.49 18.41
C ASN A 471 25.62 -18.52 17.25
N GLY A 472 24.59 -18.18 16.47
CA GLY A 472 24.68 -17.25 15.34
C GLY A 472 25.04 -17.87 13.99
N VAL A 473 25.22 -19.19 13.89
CA VAL A 473 25.48 -19.85 12.60
C VAL A 473 24.17 -20.04 11.83
N ASP A 474 24.16 -19.67 10.56
CA ASP A 474 23.04 -20.00 9.67
C ASP A 474 23.14 -21.47 9.26
N ASN A 475 22.15 -22.28 9.63
CA ASN A 475 22.16 -23.72 9.36
C ASN A 475 21.97 -24.04 7.87
N ILE A 476 21.41 -23.12 7.07
CA ILE A 476 21.25 -23.31 5.62
C ILE A 476 22.58 -23.08 4.91
N PHE A 477 23.32 -22.04 5.32
CA PHE A 477 24.53 -21.62 4.61
C PHE A 477 25.85 -22.04 5.28
N GLY A 478 25.81 -22.43 6.55
CA GLY A 478 26.97 -22.88 7.33
C GLY A 478 27.91 -21.77 7.82
N TYR A 479 27.59 -20.50 7.59
CA TYR A 479 28.39 -19.37 8.06
C TYR A 479 27.64 -18.51 9.08
N LYS A 480 28.39 -17.70 9.83
CA LYS A 480 27.86 -16.87 10.90
C LYS A 480 27.06 -15.69 10.35
N SER A 481 25.79 -15.64 10.70
CA SER A 481 24.83 -14.60 10.30
C SER A 481 24.25 -13.85 11.49
N GLY A 482 24.00 -14.53 12.61
CA GLY A 482 23.62 -13.93 13.89
C GLY A 482 24.81 -13.56 14.77
N ILE A 483 24.50 -12.90 15.90
CA ILE A 483 25.50 -12.59 16.93
C ILE A 483 25.79 -13.82 17.80
N GLU A 484 26.94 -13.84 18.49
CA GLU A 484 27.23 -14.89 19.48
C GLU A 484 26.37 -14.69 20.72
N THR A 485 25.55 -15.68 21.02
CA THR A 485 24.64 -15.67 22.17
C THR A 485 24.98 -16.71 23.22
N GLY A 486 26.01 -17.53 22.97
CA GLY A 486 26.49 -18.59 23.84
C GLY A 486 26.38 -19.95 23.13
N ASP A 487 27.23 -20.90 23.52
CA ASP A 487 27.08 -22.29 23.07
C ASP A 487 25.80 -22.86 23.71
N PRO A 488 24.85 -23.38 22.92
CA PRO A 488 23.64 -24.01 23.42
C PRO A 488 23.88 -25.09 24.48
N SER A 489 25.03 -25.79 24.44
CA SER A 489 25.39 -26.79 25.45
C SER A 489 25.47 -26.24 26.89
N THR A 490 25.61 -24.91 27.03
CA THR A 490 25.67 -24.20 28.30
C THR A 490 24.31 -23.68 28.78
N PHE A 491 23.24 -23.85 28.00
CA PHE A 491 21.89 -23.42 28.36
C PHE A 491 21.27 -24.45 29.31
N HIS A 492 21.13 -24.07 30.58
CA HIS A 492 20.64 -24.95 31.64
C HIS A 492 19.13 -24.84 31.83
N THR A 493 18.53 -23.75 31.38
CA THR A 493 17.11 -23.43 31.51
C THR A 493 16.53 -22.92 30.20
N PHE A 494 15.19 -22.97 30.07
CA PHE A 494 14.51 -22.35 28.94
C PHE A 494 14.74 -20.83 28.88
N ASP A 495 14.95 -20.17 30.02
CA ASP A 495 15.23 -18.74 30.06
C ASP A 495 16.58 -18.41 29.41
N ASP A 496 17.57 -19.31 29.45
CA ASP A 496 18.83 -19.13 28.73
C ASP A 496 18.61 -19.09 27.21
N VAL A 497 17.75 -19.99 26.69
CA VAL A 497 17.34 -19.99 25.28
C VAL A 497 16.57 -18.73 24.92
N TRP A 498 15.63 -18.32 25.78
CA TRP A 498 14.87 -17.08 25.60
C TRP A 498 15.78 -15.85 25.55
N ASN A 499 16.77 -15.78 26.44
CA ASN A 499 17.73 -14.68 26.47
C ASN A 499 18.62 -14.65 25.22
N ALA A 500 19.02 -15.82 24.70
CA ALA A 500 19.72 -15.90 23.43
C ALA A 500 18.83 -15.40 22.27
N TYR A 501 17.57 -15.83 22.21
CA TYR A 501 16.59 -15.37 21.23
C TYR A 501 16.36 -13.84 21.30
N ASP A 502 16.11 -13.31 22.51
CA ASP A 502 15.94 -11.87 22.76
C ASP A 502 17.11 -11.04 22.22
N ARG A 503 18.34 -11.50 22.48
CA ARG A 503 19.55 -10.82 22.00
C ARG A 503 19.63 -10.81 20.47
N GLN A 504 19.29 -11.90 19.79
CA GLN A 504 19.24 -11.94 18.33
C GLN A 504 18.19 -10.96 17.79
N VAL A 505 16.97 -11.01 18.32
CA VAL A 505 15.86 -10.12 17.91
C VAL A 505 16.27 -8.66 18.09
N LYS A 506 16.74 -8.27 19.27
CA LYS A 506 17.17 -6.89 19.55
C LYS A 506 18.30 -6.42 18.63
N HIS A 507 19.28 -7.28 18.35
CA HIS A 507 20.36 -6.94 17.42
C HIS A 507 19.79 -6.55 16.05
N PHE A 508 19.04 -7.44 15.40
CA PHE A 508 18.53 -7.16 14.06
C PHE A 508 17.48 -6.04 14.03
N MET A 509 16.69 -5.86 15.10
CA MET A 509 15.76 -4.72 15.19
C MET A 509 16.49 -3.38 15.25
N ASN A 510 17.60 -3.31 16.00
CA ASN A 510 18.42 -2.09 16.04
C ASN A 510 19.04 -1.78 14.68
N GLN A 511 19.50 -2.80 13.94
CA GLN A 511 20.07 -2.65 12.60
C GLN A 511 19.00 -2.18 11.60
N MET A 512 17.82 -2.79 11.67
CA MET A 512 16.65 -2.40 10.90
C MET A 512 16.24 -0.95 11.16
N ALA A 513 16.16 -0.53 12.43
CA ALA A 513 15.80 0.84 12.78
C ALA A 513 16.81 1.86 12.24
N ARG A 514 18.12 1.57 12.34
CA ARG A 514 19.19 2.39 11.75
C ARG A 514 19.07 2.48 10.23
N GLY A 515 18.78 1.35 9.56
CA GLY A 515 18.56 1.31 8.12
C GLY A 515 17.34 2.15 7.69
N MET A 516 16.21 1.98 8.37
CA MET A 516 14.98 2.72 8.10
C MET A 516 15.15 4.23 8.31
N GLU A 517 15.88 4.67 9.33
CA GLU A 517 16.15 6.11 9.54
C GLU A 517 16.89 6.72 8.33
N ILE A 518 17.89 6.02 7.80
CA ILE A 518 18.67 6.46 6.63
C ILE A 518 17.80 6.44 5.37
N LEU A 519 16.98 5.40 5.20
CA LEU A 519 16.07 5.27 4.07
C LEU A 519 15.02 6.39 4.06
N ASP A 520 14.28 6.56 5.16
CA ASP A 520 13.25 7.60 5.31
C ASP A 520 13.82 8.98 5.01
N LYS A 521 15.00 9.28 5.57
CA LYS A 521 15.69 10.55 5.33
C LYS A 521 16.09 10.70 3.86
N THR A 522 16.57 9.65 3.23
CA THR A 522 16.98 9.68 1.82
C THR A 522 15.79 9.92 0.89
N ILE A 523 14.65 9.27 1.15
CA ILE A 523 13.39 9.50 0.45
C ILE A 523 12.96 10.96 0.61
N ALA A 524 12.92 11.47 1.85
CA ALA A 524 12.50 12.84 2.15
C ALA A 524 13.37 13.90 1.46
N GLU A 525 14.68 13.66 1.36
CA GLU A 525 15.64 14.58 0.75
C GLU A 525 15.62 14.56 -0.78
N HIS A 526 15.22 13.46 -1.42
CA HIS A 526 15.42 13.27 -2.87
C HIS A 526 14.13 13.16 -3.68
N VAL A 527 13.11 12.49 -3.12
CA VAL A 527 11.85 12.16 -3.79
C VAL A 527 10.62 12.51 -2.91
N PRO A 528 10.51 13.74 -2.37
CA PRO A 528 9.33 14.15 -1.61
C PRO A 528 8.07 14.13 -2.48
N SER A 529 6.90 14.02 -1.85
CA SER A 529 5.61 13.79 -2.53
C SER A 529 4.59 14.91 -2.25
N PRO A 530 4.78 16.10 -2.85
CA PRO A 530 3.96 17.27 -2.55
C PRO A 530 2.47 17.09 -2.88
N PHE A 531 2.11 16.32 -3.91
CA PHE A 531 0.69 16.05 -4.22
C PHE A 531 0.06 15.16 -3.15
N ALA A 532 0.70 14.06 -2.76
CA ALA A 532 0.26 13.22 -1.64
C ALA A 532 0.13 14.03 -0.34
N SER A 533 1.08 14.93 -0.06
CA SER A 533 1.06 15.82 1.09
C SER A 533 -0.17 16.75 1.13
N VAL A 534 -0.71 17.16 -0.02
CA VAL A 534 -1.98 17.92 -0.06
C VAL A 534 -3.15 17.07 0.44
N MET A 535 -3.09 15.75 0.24
CA MET A 535 -4.17 14.81 0.53
C MET A 535 -4.14 14.27 1.96
N ILE A 536 -3.12 14.61 2.76
CA ILE A 536 -2.95 14.13 4.13
C ILE A 536 -2.90 15.33 5.07
N ASP A 537 -3.79 15.34 6.06
CA ASP A 537 -3.89 16.44 7.01
C ASP A 537 -2.64 16.50 7.91
N GLY A 538 -2.30 17.72 8.36
CA GLY A 538 -1.08 18.01 9.10
C GLY A 538 0.02 18.59 8.20
N CYS A 539 0.14 18.15 6.94
CA CYS A 539 1.25 18.57 6.09
C CYS A 539 1.23 20.07 5.78
N ILE A 540 0.05 20.60 5.45
CA ILE A 540 -0.17 22.03 5.18
C ILE A 540 -0.03 22.84 6.47
N GLU A 541 -0.55 22.35 7.59
CA GLU A 541 -0.52 23.06 8.87
C GLU A 541 0.91 23.15 9.44
N LYS A 542 1.67 22.06 9.36
CA LYS A 542 3.06 22.00 9.81
C LYS A 542 4.03 22.63 8.81
N GLY A 543 3.64 22.76 7.54
CA GLY A 543 4.53 23.18 6.45
C GLY A 543 5.62 22.15 6.20
N LYS A 544 5.29 20.86 6.27
CA LYS A 544 6.23 19.74 6.05
C LYS A 544 5.62 18.73 5.09
N ASP A 545 6.45 18.20 4.20
CA ASP A 545 6.06 17.08 3.34
C ASP A 545 5.73 15.84 4.19
N VAL A 546 4.86 14.96 3.67
CA VAL A 546 4.49 13.70 4.31
C VAL A 546 5.72 12.83 4.61
N THR A 547 6.70 12.80 3.71
CA THR A 547 7.96 12.06 3.90
C THR A 547 8.85 12.64 5.01
N SER A 548 8.63 13.91 5.37
CA SER A 548 9.35 14.64 6.42
C SER A 548 8.54 14.77 7.73
N GLY A 549 7.50 13.95 7.92
CA GLY A 549 6.67 13.95 9.13
C GLY A 549 5.53 14.98 9.13
N GLY A 550 5.06 15.36 7.94
CA GLY A 550 3.94 16.29 7.78
C GLY A 550 2.61 15.76 8.34
N ALA A 551 2.34 14.46 8.23
CA ALA A 551 1.07 13.88 8.67
C ALA A 551 0.78 14.11 10.17
N VAL A 552 -0.50 14.13 10.58
CA VAL A 552 -0.88 14.20 12.01
C VAL A 552 -0.25 13.04 12.78
N TYR A 553 -0.40 11.83 12.26
CA TYR A 553 0.15 10.59 12.81
C TYR A 553 1.21 10.03 11.86
N ASN A 554 2.37 9.66 12.40
CA ASN A 554 3.43 9.02 11.64
C ASN A 554 3.83 7.73 12.37
N SER A 555 4.05 6.67 11.63
CA SER A 555 4.58 5.40 12.14
C SER A 555 5.37 4.67 11.06
N THR A 556 6.04 3.58 11.43
CA THR A 556 6.69 2.67 10.49
C THR A 556 6.27 1.24 10.83
N GLY A 557 5.64 0.55 9.89
CA GLY A 557 5.13 -0.80 10.10
C GLY A 557 6.20 -1.87 9.89
N VAL A 558 6.39 -2.72 10.91
CA VAL A 558 7.29 -3.89 10.87
C VAL A 558 6.46 -5.16 11.01
N GLN A 559 6.55 -6.05 10.03
CA GLN A 559 5.77 -7.27 9.97
C GLN A 559 6.56 -8.46 10.52
N LEU A 560 6.05 -9.10 11.58
CA LEU A 560 6.64 -10.31 12.12
C LEU A 560 6.29 -11.52 11.26
N ILE A 561 7.29 -12.08 10.57
CA ILE A 561 7.13 -13.26 9.74
C ILE A 561 7.41 -14.52 10.58
N GLY A 562 6.52 -15.50 10.47
CA GLY A 562 6.68 -16.82 11.09
C GLY A 562 6.25 -16.91 12.55
N PHE A 563 5.33 -16.05 13.01
CA PHE A 563 4.85 -16.02 14.41
C PHE A 563 4.54 -17.42 14.98
N ALA A 564 3.67 -18.20 14.34
CA ALA A 564 3.32 -19.55 14.81
C ALA A 564 4.56 -20.48 14.86
N ASN A 565 5.47 -20.36 13.89
CA ASN A 565 6.69 -21.16 13.86
C ASN A 565 7.61 -20.83 15.04
N ILE A 566 7.73 -19.54 15.41
CA ILE A 566 8.52 -19.10 16.56
C ILE A 566 7.94 -19.71 17.84
N VAL A 567 6.63 -19.57 18.04
CA VAL A 567 5.92 -20.09 19.22
C VAL A 567 6.10 -21.60 19.34
N ASP A 568 5.80 -22.35 18.28
CA ASP A 568 5.88 -23.81 18.29
C ASP A 568 7.32 -24.31 18.46
N SER A 569 8.31 -23.61 17.91
CA SER A 569 9.73 -23.97 18.04
C SER A 569 10.23 -23.74 19.45
N LEU A 570 9.97 -22.56 20.02
CA LEU A 570 10.35 -22.24 21.40
C LEU A 570 9.61 -23.14 22.40
N TYR A 571 8.32 -23.42 22.18
CA TYR A 571 7.57 -24.35 23.01
C TYR A 571 8.12 -25.78 22.88
N GLY A 572 8.48 -26.20 21.67
CA GLY A 572 9.15 -27.48 21.40
C GLY A 572 10.43 -27.64 22.22
N VAL A 573 11.29 -26.61 22.22
CA VAL A 573 12.50 -26.59 23.05
C VAL A 573 12.15 -26.68 24.52
N LYS A 574 11.26 -25.81 25.03
CA LYS A 574 10.83 -25.80 26.44
C LYS A 574 10.37 -27.19 26.87
N LYS A 575 9.44 -27.78 26.11
CA LYS A 575 8.76 -29.01 26.49
C LYS A 575 9.65 -30.23 26.36
N ALA A 576 10.30 -30.42 25.21
CA ALA A 576 11.09 -31.61 24.94
C ALA A 576 12.42 -31.62 25.71
N VAL A 577 13.10 -30.47 25.82
CA VAL A 577 14.43 -30.40 26.45
C VAL A 577 14.32 -30.22 27.96
N TYR A 578 13.57 -29.23 28.42
CA TYR A 578 13.60 -28.81 29.83
C TYR A 578 12.51 -29.46 30.69
N ASP A 579 11.28 -29.53 30.20
CA ASP A 579 10.17 -30.10 30.99
C ASP A 579 10.22 -31.64 31.01
N GLN A 580 10.37 -32.27 29.83
CA GLN A 580 10.29 -33.73 29.67
C GLN A 580 11.65 -34.42 29.61
N LYS A 581 12.73 -33.68 29.32
CA LYS A 581 14.09 -34.22 29.17
C LYS A 581 14.17 -35.37 28.15
N TYR A 582 13.41 -35.26 27.07
CA TYR A 582 13.40 -36.20 25.95
C TYR A 582 14.74 -36.21 25.20
N CYS A 583 15.38 -35.05 25.10
CA CYS A 583 16.72 -34.88 24.56
C CYS A 583 17.43 -33.72 25.28
N SER A 584 18.74 -33.65 25.12
CA SER A 584 19.54 -32.47 25.49
C SER A 584 19.39 -31.36 24.43
N ILE A 585 19.69 -30.13 24.84
CA ILE A 585 19.71 -28.98 23.92
C ILE A 585 20.76 -29.15 22.81
N SER A 586 21.90 -29.77 23.12
CA SER A 586 22.95 -30.05 22.14
C SER A 586 22.52 -31.08 21.10
N GLU A 587 21.81 -32.15 21.50
CA GLU A 587 21.24 -33.11 20.55
C GLU A 587 20.23 -32.43 19.63
N LEU A 588 19.33 -31.61 20.18
CA LEU A 588 18.34 -30.88 19.38
C LEU A 588 19.00 -29.90 18.40
N ALA A 589 19.99 -29.13 18.85
CA ALA A 589 20.74 -28.21 18.00
C ALA A 589 21.43 -28.95 16.84
N GLN A 590 22.05 -30.10 17.12
CA GLN A 590 22.67 -30.94 16.10
C GLN A 590 21.63 -31.47 15.10
N TRP A 591 20.51 -32.03 15.57
CA TRP A 591 19.45 -32.53 14.69
C TRP A 591 18.89 -31.45 13.76
N LEU A 592 18.76 -30.21 14.25
CA LEU A 592 18.31 -29.09 13.43
C LEU A 592 19.36 -28.66 12.41
N SER A 593 20.66 -28.71 12.76
CA SER A 593 21.76 -28.39 11.86
C SER A 593 21.89 -29.42 10.73
N ASP A 594 21.61 -30.69 11.03
CA ASP A 594 21.65 -31.81 10.06
C ASP A 594 20.31 -32.01 9.31
N ASP A 595 19.37 -31.06 9.40
CA ASP A 595 18.02 -31.15 8.81
C ASP A 595 17.31 -32.50 9.11
N TRP A 596 17.40 -32.95 10.36
CA TRP A 596 16.83 -34.21 10.86
C TRP A 596 17.34 -35.47 10.17
N GLN A 597 18.47 -35.39 9.47
CA GLN A 597 19.05 -36.53 8.77
C GLN A 597 19.26 -37.71 9.74
N ASP A 598 18.78 -38.89 9.33
CA ASP A 598 18.85 -40.15 10.08
C ASP A 598 18.14 -40.16 11.45
N VAL A 599 17.36 -39.12 11.80
CA VAL A 599 16.62 -38.98 13.07
C VAL A 599 15.14 -38.60 12.87
N GLU A 600 14.51 -39.10 11.81
CA GLU A 600 13.11 -38.80 11.46
C GLU A 600 12.12 -39.17 12.60
N ASP A 601 12.41 -40.20 13.39
CA ASP A 601 11.59 -40.55 14.55
C ASP A 601 11.54 -39.43 15.60
N LYS A 602 12.64 -38.68 15.75
CA LYS A 602 12.71 -37.47 16.59
C LYS A 602 11.89 -36.34 15.98
N ARG A 603 12.00 -36.07 14.68
CA ARG A 603 11.18 -35.05 14.01
C ARG A 603 9.68 -35.36 14.15
N VAL A 604 9.30 -36.62 13.97
CA VAL A 604 7.92 -37.10 14.15
C VAL A 604 7.44 -36.93 15.58
N TYR A 605 8.32 -37.10 16.59
CA TYR A 605 7.99 -36.79 17.98
C TYR A 605 7.61 -35.31 18.16
N PHE A 606 8.45 -34.38 17.70
CA PHE A 606 8.15 -32.94 17.79
C PHE A 606 6.86 -32.57 17.02
N PHE A 607 6.62 -33.20 15.87
CA PHE A 607 5.43 -32.94 15.07
C PHE A 607 4.14 -33.48 15.70
N ARG A 608 4.17 -34.71 16.25
CA ARG A 608 2.95 -35.40 16.70
C ARG A 608 2.68 -35.35 18.20
N LYS A 609 3.70 -35.17 19.03
CA LYS A 609 3.58 -35.30 20.49
C LYS A 609 3.63 -33.96 21.22
N ILE A 610 4.29 -32.96 20.66
CA ILE A 610 4.33 -31.62 21.24
C ILE A 610 3.09 -30.84 20.78
N PRO A 611 2.29 -30.26 21.70
CA PRO A 611 1.23 -29.31 21.38
C PRO A 611 1.66 -28.18 20.42
N LYS A 612 0.68 -27.59 19.73
CA LYS A 612 0.89 -26.57 18.70
C LYS A 612 -0.05 -25.39 18.90
N PHE A 613 0.42 -24.20 18.53
CA PHE A 613 -0.33 -22.96 18.58
C PHE A 613 -1.61 -23.07 17.75
N GLY A 614 -2.69 -22.43 18.22
CA GLY A 614 -3.99 -22.44 17.54
C GLY A 614 -4.85 -23.69 17.80
N ASN A 615 -4.53 -24.48 18.83
CA ASN A 615 -5.31 -25.64 19.27
C ASN A 615 -5.87 -25.49 20.70
N ASP A 616 -6.06 -24.26 21.16
CA ASP A 616 -6.62 -23.93 22.48
C ASP A 616 -5.82 -24.60 23.63
N ASN A 617 -4.51 -24.31 23.65
CA ASN A 617 -3.60 -24.86 24.64
C ASN A 617 -2.93 -23.71 25.41
N ASP A 618 -3.37 -23.50 26.64
CA ASP A 618 -2.95 -22.37 27.48
C ASP A 618 -1.43 -22.20 27.62
N GLU A 619 -0.66 -23.30 27.69
CA GLU A 619 0.80 -23.20 27.81
C GLU A 619 1.46 -22.71 26.51
N VAL A 620 0.98 -23.18 25.35
CA VAL A 620 1.50 -22.77 24.04
C VAL A 620 1.04 -21.37 23.71
N ASP A 621 -0.24 -21.08 23.93
CA ASP A 621 -0.84 -19.79 23.63
C ASP A 621 -0.29 -18.70 24.57
N GLY A 622 0.01 -19.04 25.83
CA GLY A 622 0.73 -18.17 26.77
C GLY A 622 2.14 -17.81 26.30
N LEU A 623 2.87 -18.75 25.65
CA LEU A 623 4.15 -18.42 25.01
C LEU A 623 3.94 -17.55 23.76
N GLY A 624 2.85 -17.75 23.03
CA GLY A 624 2.43 -16.88 21.93
C GLY A 624 2.26 -15.43 22.36
N ILE A 625 1.60 -15.18 23.49
CA ILE A 625 1.48 -13.85 24.09
C ILE A 625 2.87 -13.27 24.38
N LYS A 626 3.74 -14.04 25.07
CA LYS A 626 5.10 -13.60 25.42
C LYS A 626 5.91 -13.20 24.18
N VAL A 627 5.83 -13.96 23.09
CA VAL A 627 6.53 -13.66 21.82
C VAL A 627 5.99 -12.39 21.17
N LEU A 628 4.67 -12.23 21.13
CA LEU A 628 4.05 -11.05 20.51
C LEU A 628 4.35 -9.78 21.30
N GLU A 629 4.19 -9.81 22.63
CA GLU A 629 4.53 -8.68 23.51
C GLU A 629 6.00 -8.30 23.37
N HIS A 630 6.91 -9.28 23.39
CA HIS A 630 8.34 -9.05 23.19
C HIS A 630 8.64 -8.36 21.86
N PHE A 631 8.04 -8.81 20.76
CA PHE A 631 8.21 -8.18 19.46
C PHE A 631 7.66 -6.74 19.45
N CYS A 632 6.43 -6.55 19.91
CA CYS A 632 5.79 -5.23 19.95
C CYS A 632 6.56 -4.23 20.83
N ASP A 633 7.00 -4.63 22.01
CA ASP A 633 7.77 -3.79 22.93
C ASP A 633 9.15 -3.43 22.35
N THR A 634 9.80 -4.38 21.69
CA THR A 634 11.11 -4.14 21.04
C THR A 634 10.99 -3.19 19.86
N VAL A 635 9.95 -3.34 19.03
CA VAL A 635 9.72 -2.43 17.90
C VAL A 635 9.33 -1.03 18.40
N SER A 636 8.36 -0.95 19.30
CA SER A 636 7.83 0.34 19.80
C SER A 636 8.81 1.15 20.64
N SER A 637 9.94 0.58 21.08
CA SER A 637 11.02 1.34 21.73
C SER A 637 11.80 2.26 20.77
N HIS A 638 11.61 2.07 19.46
CA HIS A 638 12.26 2.87 18.43
C HIS A 638 11.39 4.06 17.99
N LYS A 639 12.03 5.04 17.35
CA LYS A 639 11.35 6.18 16.71
C LYS A 639 11.77 6.23 15.26
N ASN A 640 10.86 6.66 14.40
CA ASN A 640 11.18 6.89 13.00
C ASN A 640 11.64 8.34 12.74
N PHE A 641 12.24 8.57 11.58
CA PHE A 641 12.72 9.87 11.12
C PHE A 641 11.61 10.94 11.11
N ARG A 642 10.36 10.51 10.87
CA ARG A 642 9.17 11.36 10.74
C ARG A 642 8.61 11.85 12.08
N GLY A 643 9.24 11.48 13.20
CA GLY A 643 8.85 11.88 14.56
C GLY A 643 7.75 11.03 15.18
N GLY A 644 7.48 9.86 14.59
CA GLY A 644 6.58 8.83 15.10
C GLY A 644 7.30 7.67 15.77
N THR A 645 6.56 6.59 16.01
CA THR A 645 7.04 5.30 16.54
C THR A 645 7.06 4.23 15.47
#